data_AF-A0A7S0CN73-F1
#
_entry.id   AF-A0A7S0CN73-F1
#
_cell.length_a   1.000
_cell.length_b   1.000
_cell.length_c   1.000
_cell.angle_alpha   90.00
_cell.angle_beta   90.00
_cell.angle_gamma   90.00
#
_symmetry.space_group_name_H-M   'P 1'
#
loop_
_entity.id
_entity.type
_entity.pdbx_description
1 polymer ?
#
loop_
_entity_poly.entity_id
_entity_poly.type
_entity_poly.pdbx_seq_one_letter_code
_entity_poly.pdbx_strand_id
1 'polypeptide(L)'
;TEDRELFNNKLIEIDEKCAESYTADNIEDAIEHSKKIGFPLMIRSAYALGGLGSGICNDVEHLRAMGTQALSTSPQILVEKSMLGWKEVEYEVVRDAEDNCITVCNMENFDPLGIHTGDSIVMAPSQTLSNAEYHMLRDTAVKVVRHLGIIGECNIQYALHPESMEYCIIEVNARLSRSSALASKATGYPLAFVAAKLALGIPLNEVENAVTKRTKACFEPSLDYIVTKIPRWDMAKFQGVSKEIGSAMKSVGEVMGIGRTLEESFQKALRMVDPSNPGFGPKEHYTKEELLQELQVPTDKRIFAIAQALYEKSMTVEEIHEITKIDHWFLRRCENMVKTHDAVSKESLKSLSKDLLLQAKQHGFSDAQIGNALQHSPSEDHVRMKRINADIKPVTKQIDTLAAEYPAETNYLYMTYNGIENDTKPGEGSVMVLGSGAYRIGSSIEFDWCAVSCIRALRQMGFQSTMVNYNPETVSTDYDECDSLYFEELSKERILDIYQRDSAQGVILSVGGQIPNGLAVPLDAAGVNILGTQAKMIDNAEDRMKFSDMIDEIGVQQPRWRELLTVDSAMDFAARVGYPVLVRPSYVLSGAAMNVAWNDDQLKACLTEAAEVSQDYPVVISDFIEGAVEIEMDGVAKDGELIAAAIHEHIENAGVHSGDATLVLPPQSLTNYQKQRVRDASRKIVKRLNITGPTNIQFVAKGVDVMCIECNVRASRSFPFVSKTMGADFIEAATRAMVNVSTEDMNLPTLETRNRPSGYVGVKAPMFSFTRLRGSDPVLGVEMASTGE
;
A
#
# COMPACT_ATOMS: atom_id res chain seq x y z
N THR A 1 2.18 24.44 17.59
CA THR A 1 2.56 23.73 16.36
C THR A 1 1.48 23.83 15.31
N GLU A 2 0.21 23.55 15.63
CA GLU A 2 -0.90 23.60 14.66
C GLU A 2 -1.31 25.02 14.23
N ASP A 3 -1.25 25.98 15.16
CA ASP A 3 -1.44 27.41 14.85
C ASP A 3 -0.15 27.96 14.24
N ARG A 4 -0.22 28.36 12.96
CA ARG A 4 0.95 28.75 12.16
C ARG A 4 1.52 30.10 12.56
N GLU A 5 0.68 31.04 12.98
CA GLU A 5 1.14 32.34 13.46
C GLU A 5 1.89 32.19 14.79
N LEU A 6 1.31 31.44 15.74
CA LEU A 6 1.96 31.14 17.00
C LEU A 6 3.25 30.34 16.78
N PHE A 7 3.26 29.42 15.83
CA PHE A 7 4.46 28.65 15.48
C PHE A 7 5.57 29.56 14.95
N ASN A 8 5.30 30.43 13.99
CA ASN A 8 6.28 31.38 13.46
C ASN A 8 6.80 32.32 14.55
N ASN A 9 5.91 32.85 15.40
CA ASN A 9 6.30 33.70 16.53
C ASN A 9 7.24 32.96 17.49
N LYS A 10 6.99 31.67 17.76
CA LYS A 10 7.87 30.83 18.58
C LYS A 10 9.24 30.56 17.93
N LEU A 11 9.31 30.43 16.61
CA LEU A 11 10.59 30.31 15.92
C LEU A 11 11.39 31.62 15.94
N ILE A 12 10.71 32.76 15.80
CA ILE A 12 11.33 34.10 15.88
C ILE A 12 11.91 34.35 17.28
N GLU A 13 11.26 33.89 18.36
CA GLU A 13 11.77 34.00 19.74
C GLU A 13 13.16 33.40 19.94
N ILE A 14 13.56 32.46 19.09
CA ILE A 14 14.85 31.76 19.16
C ILE A 14 15.74 32.04 17.94
N ASP A 15 15.47 33.11 17.18
CA ASP A 15 16.21 33.51 15.97
C ASP A 15 16.29 32.38 14.91
N GLU A 16 15.26 31.54 14.82
CA GLU A 16 15.16 30.49 13.81
C GLU A 16 14.47 30.97 12.53
N LYS A 17 14.80 30.31 11.42
CA LYS A 17 14.32 30.69 10.08
C LYS A 17 13.02 29.97 9.75
N CYS A 18 11.94 30.73 9.65
CA CYS A 18 10.69 30.28 9.01
C CYS A 18 10.53 30.98 7.65
N ALA A 19 9.76 30.39 6.76
CA ALA A 19 9.45 31.07 5.51
C ALA A 19 8.60 32.33 5.77
N GLU A 20 8.90 33.40 5.01
CA GLU A 20 8.15 34.64 5.10
C GLU A 20 6.69 34.36 4.77
N SER A 21 5.81 34.58 5.74
CA SER A 21 4.41 34.22 5.64
C SER A 21 3.50 35.15 6.43
N TYR A 22 2.25 35.26 5.98
CA TYR A 22 1.21 36.05 6.62
C TYR A 22 -0.10 35.27 6.67
N THR A 23 -0.83 35.41 7.77
CA THR A 23 -2.16 34.83 7.92
C THR A 23 -3.20 35.68 7.22
N ALA A 24 -4.19 35.03 6.61
CA ALA A 24 -5.34 35.68 5.99
C ALA A 24 -6.62 34.90 6.31
N ASP A 25 -7.61 35.60 6.83
CA ASP A 25 -8.93 35.03 7.16
C ASP A 25 -9.96 35.31 6.05
N ASN A 26 -9.56 36.10 5.03
CA ASN A 26 -10.34 36.36 3.84
C ASN A 26 -9.41 36.56 2.61
N ILE A 27 -10.02 36.56 1.42
CA ILE A 27 -9.29 36.61 0.14
C ILE A 27 -8.61 37.96 -0.11
N GLU A 28 -9.23 39.05 0.31
CA GLU A 28 -8.67 40.38 0.04
C GLU A 28 -7.40 40.61 0.87
N ASP A 29 -7.38 40.13 2.12
CA ASP A 29 -6.17 40.11 2.94
C ASP A 29 -5.09 39.23 2.29
N ALA A 30 -5.44 38.03 1.81
CA ALA A 30 -4.49 37.14 1.14
C ALA A 30 -3.83 37.80 -0.09
N ILE A 31 -4.61 38.55 -0.88
CA ILE A 31 -4.11 39.30 -2.04
C ILE A 31 -3.27 40.51 -1.61
N GLU A 32 -3.54 41.13 -0.47
CA GLU A 32 -2.66 42.15 0.08
C GLU A 32 -1.32 41.56 0.51
N HIS A 33 -1.34 40.42 1.19
CA HIS A 33 -0.13 39.71 1.61
C HIS A 33 0.69 39.21 0.42
N SER A 34 0.05 38.78 -0.68
CA SER A 34 0.78 38.37 -1.89
C SER A 34 1.61 39.50 -2.51
N LYS A 35 1.23 40.77 -2.31
CA LYS A 35 2.01 41.92 -2.79
C LYS A 35 3.29 42.15 -1.98
N LYS A 36 3.32 41.68 -0.73
CA LYS A 36 4.49 41.77 0.15
C LYS A 36 5.49 40.65 -0.16
N ILE A 37 4.98 39.43 -0.36
CA ILE A 37 5.79 38.23 -0.62
C ILE A 37 6.27 38.15 -2.08
N GLY A 38 5.39 38.46 -3.03
CA GLY A 38 5.61 38.20 -4.46
C GLY A 38 5.25 36.78 -4.90
N PHE A 39 5.07 36.59 -6.21
CA PHE A 39 4.77 35.28 -6.82
C PHE A 39 6.05 34.63 -7.40
N PRO A 40 6.11 33.29 -7.50
CA PRO A 40 5.12 32.32 -7.02
C PRO A 40 5.12 32.23 -5.49
N LEU A 41 3.96 31.92 -4.91
CA LEU A 41 3.77 31.75 -3.47
C LEU A 41 3.02 30.46 -3.18
N MET A 42 3.07 29.99 -1.94
CA MET A 42 2.31 28.85 -1.44
C MET A 42 1.16 29.35 -0.57
N ILE A 43 0.00 28.72 -0.67
CA ILE A 43 -1.03 28.82 0.38
C ILE A 43 -1.14 27.50 1.14
N ARG A 44 -1.40 27.57 2.45
CA ARG A 44 -1.73 26.40 3.28
C ARG A 44 -2.89 26.73 4.23
N SER A 45 -3.80 25.79 4.42
CA SER A 45 -4.88 25.94 5.42
C SER A 45 -4.34 25.75 6.83
N ALA A 46 -4.81 26.55 7.79
CA ALA A 46 -4.59 26.28 9.21
C ALA A 46 -5.42 25.08 9.68
N TYR A 47 -5.00 24.41 10.77
CA TYR A 47 -5.70 23.29 11.40
C TYR A 47 -6.03 22.11 10.46
N ALA A 48 -5.19 21.90 9.44
CA ALA A 48 -5.37 20.88 8.42
C ALA A 48 -4.11 20.01 8.28
N LEU A 49 -4.29 18.75 7.92
CA LEU A 49 -3.24 17.76 7.72
C LEU A 49 -3.26 17.20 6.30
N GLY A 50 -2.08 16.81 5.79
CA GLY A 50 -1.96 16.27 4.43
C GLY A 50 -2.17 17.33 3.34
N GLY A 51 -1.88 18.60 3.65
CA GLY A 51 -2.03 19.73 2.72
C GLY A 51 -3.46 20.01 2.25
N LEU A 52 -4.49 19.70 3.03
CA LEU A 52 -5.86 20.00 2.61
C LEU A 52 -6.03 21.52 2.40
N GLY A 53 -6.36 21.92 1.17
CA GLY A 53 -6.49 23.33 0.81
C GLY A 53 -5.18 24.06 0.54
N SER A 54 -4.04 23.38 0.50
CA SER A 54 -2.78 23.98 0.08
C SER A 54 -2.58 23.94 -1.43
N GLY A 55 -1.72 24.83 -1.93
CA GLY A 55 -1.36 24.87 -3.35
C GLY A 55 -0.41 26.01 -3.69
N ILE A 56 0.28 25.88 -4.83
CA ILE A 56 1.18 26.91 -5.36
C ILE A 56 0.36 27.88 -6.21
N CYS A 57 0.41 29.16 -5.88
CA CYS A 57 -0.18 30.24 -6.65
C CYS A 57 0.91 30.89 -7.51
N ASN A 58 0.70 30.93 -8.83
CA ASN A 58 1.60 31.62 -9.75
C ASN A 58 1.20 33.09 -9.99
N ASP A 59 -0.05 33.44 -9.68
CA ASP A 59 -0.63 34.76 -9.88
C ASP A 59 -1.84 34.98 -8.95
N VAL A 60 -2.42 36.18 -9.03
CA VAL A 60 -3.56 36.60 -8.21
C VAL A 60 -4.84 35.82 -8.54
N GLU A 61 -5.03 35.37 -9.78
CA GLU A 61 -6.22 34.60 -10.17
C GLU A 61 -6.16 33.20 -9.55
N HIS A 62 -5.01 32.53 -9.63
CA HIS A 62 -4.74 31.27 -8.95
C HIS A 62 -4.92 31.40 -7.43
N LEU A 63 -4.39 32.48 -6.82
CA LEU A 63 -4.56 32.74 -5.40
C LEU A 63 -6.03 32.92 -5.02
N ARG A 64 -6.81 33.67 -5.81
CA ARG A 64 -8.24 33.89 -5.55
C ARG A 64 -9.01 32.58 -5.65
N ALA A 65 -8.75 31.77 -6.67
CA ALA A 65 -9.42 30.49 -6.86
C ALA A 65 -9.12 29.52 -5.71
N MET A 66 -7.84 29.25 -5.44
CA MET A 66 -7.47 28.29 -4.41
C MET A 66 -7.75 28.80 -2.99
N GLY A 67 -7.49 30.07 -2.72
CA GLY A 67 -7.78 30.68 -1.42
C GLY A 67 -9.26 30.60 -1.07
N THR A 68 -10.16 30.85 -2.03
CA THR A 68 -11.62 30.80 -1.79
C THR A 68 -12.03 29.40 -1.40
N GLN A 69 -11.45 28.40 -2.06
CA GLN A 69 -11.71 27.02 -1.76
C GLN A 69 -11.14 26.61 -0.39
N ALA A 70 -9.90 27.00 -0.08
CA ALA A 70 -9.27 26.70 1.20
C ALA A 70 -10.05 27.28 2.38
N LEU A 71 -10.46 28.56 2.28
CA LEU A 71 -11.26 29.25 3.30
C LEU A 71 -12.69 28.70 3.45
N SER A 72 -13.19 27.91 2.49
CA SER A 72 -14.47 27.20 2.65
C SER A 72 -14.37 26.01 3.62
N THR A 73 -13.15 25.51 3.86
CA THR A 73 -12.87 24.33 4.70
C THR A 73 -12.07 24.65 5.95
N SER A 74 -11.38 25.79 6.00
CA SER A 74 -10.59 26.24 7.14
C SER A 74 -10.87 27.72 7.42
N PRO A 75 -10.91 28.15 8.69
CA PRO A 75 -11.16 29.54 9.03
C PRO A 75 -10.03 30.50 8.60
N GLN A 76 -8.84 29.97 8.28
CA GLN A 76 -7.65 30.77 8.01
C GLN A 76 -6.73 30.06 6.99
N ILE A 77 -6.08 30.85 6.13
CA ILE A 77 -4.98 30.40 5.27
C ILE A 77 -3.70 31.16 5.59
N LEU A 78 -2.57 30.51 5.35
CA LEU A 78 -1.24 31.10 5.39
C LEU A 78 -0.76 31.34 3.96
N VAL A 79 -0.40 32.58 3.64
CA VAL A 79 0.25 32.97 2.37
C VAL A 79 1.75 33.01 2.63
N GLU A 80 2.54 32.18 1.96
CA GLU A 80 3.96 31.95 2.24
C GLU A 80 4.83 32.06 0.98
N LYS A 81 6.05 32.57 1.13
CA LYS A 81 7.05 32.59 0.05
C LYS A 81 7.31 31.18 -0.49
N SER A 82 7.22 31.00 -1.81
CA SER A 82 7.52 29.73 -2.43
C SER A 82 9.02 29.40 -2.32
N MET A 83 9.32 28.17 -1.93
CA MET A 83 10.65 27.57 -1.96
C MET A 83 10.66 26.37 -2.93
N LEU A 84 9.81 26.44 -3.97
CA LEU A 84 9.66 25.39 -4.98
C LEU A 84 11.02 24.98 -5.55
N GLY A 85 11.29 23.67 -5.55
CA GLY A 85 12.55 23.12 -6.05
C GLY A 85 13.69 23.03 -5.03
N TRP A 86 13.49 23.49 -3.79
CA TRP A 86 14.44 23.25 -2.71
C TRP A 86 14.39 21.79 -2.25
N LYS A 87 15.45 21.31 -1.60
CA LYS A 87 15.46 19.99 -0.98
C LYS A 87 14.49 19.97 0.19
N GLU A 88 13.67 18.93 0.31
CA GLU A 88 12.79 18.74 1.45
C GLU A 88 13.33 17.62 2.35
N VAL A 89 13.60 17.97 3.61
CA VAL A 89 14.27 17.10 4.59
C VAL A 89 13.43 17.01 5.85
N GLU A 90 13.28 15.82 6.41
CA GLU A 90 12.50 15.56 7.63
C GLU A 90 13.37 14.94 8.71
N TYR A 91 13.07 15.24 9.97
CA TYR A 91 13.69 14.61 11.14
C TYR A 91 12.61 14.13 12.11
N GLU A 92 12.77 12.90 12.60
CA GLU A 92 12.01 12.38 13.73
C GLU A 92 12.80 12.63 15.01
N VAL A 93 12.22 13.40 15.93
CA VAL A 93 12.88 13.87 17.14
C VAL A 93 12.17 13.31 18.36
N VAL A 94 12.94 12.83 19.33
CA VAL A 94 12.42 12.33 20.60
C VAL A 94 13.06 13.11 21.74
N ARG A 95 12.22 13.57 22.67
CA ARG A 95 12.66 14.33 23.85
C ARG A 95 11.96 13.84 25.11
N ASP A 96 12.72 13.62 26.18
CA ASP A 96 12.16 13.22 27.48
C ASP A 96 12.03 14.38 28.49
N ALA A 97 11.52 14.07 29.67
CA ALA A 97 11.34 15.04 30.76
C ALA A 97 12.64 15.49 31.43
N GLU A 98 13.76 14.79 31.19
CA GLU A 98 15.11 15.14 31.68
C GLU A 98 15.91 15.97 30.67
N ASP A 99 15.27 16.38 29.56
CA ASP A 99 15.84 17.15 28.46
C ASP A 99 16.89 16.40 27.62
N ASN A 100 16.93 15.06 27.71
CA ASN A 100 17.58 14.24 26.69
C ASN A 100 16.79 14.38 25.39
N CYS A 101 17.47 14.72 24.29
CA CYS A 101 16.85 14.97 23.00
C CYS A 101 17.72 14.37 21.89
N ILE A 102 17.14 13.50 21.09
CA ILE A 102 17.80 12.73 20.02
C ILE A 102 17.03 12.87 18.71
N THR A 103 17.74 12.77 17.58
CA THR A 103 17.13 12.65 16.25
C THR A 103 17.20 11.21 15.76
N VAL A 104 16.08 10.49 15.85
CA VAL A 104 16.02 9.03 15.62
C VAL A 104 16.17 8.69 14.14
N CYS A 105 15.61 9.50 13.26
CA CYS A 105 15.72 9.28 11.82
C CYS A 105 15.76 10.63 11.12
N ASN A 106 16.50 10.69 10.01
CA ASN A 106 16.43 11.79 9.06
C ASN A 106 16.08 11.21 7.68
N MET A 107 15.27 11.95 6.95
CA MET A 107 14.73 11.54 5.67
C MET A 107 14.94 12.63 4.63
N GLU A 108 15.28 12.24 3.41
CA GLU A 108 15.43 13.14 2.28
C GLU A 108 14.42 12.78 1.19
N ASN A 109 13.66 13.77 0.75
CA ASN A 109 12.68 13.59 -0.31
C ASN A 109 13.42 13.58 -1.67
N PHE A 110 13.11 12.58 -2.50
CA PHE A 110 13.54 12.52 -3.90
C PHE A 110 12.86 13.61 -4.71
N ASP A 111 11.56 13.76 -4.50
CA ASP A 111 10.75 14.83 -5.06
C ASP A 111 11.04 16.13 -4.28
N PRO A 112 11.40 17.24 -4.96
CA PRO A 112 11.73 18.48 -4.28
C PRO A 112 10.48 19.18 -3.74
N LEU A 113 10.70 20.16 -2.86
CA LEU A 113 9.63 20.90 -2.19
C LEU A 113 8.62 21.45 -3.21
N GLY A 114 7.34 21.19 -2.92
CA GLY A 114 6.21 21.50 -3.79
C GLY A 114 5.28 20.30 -3.95
N ILE A 115 5.83 19.10 -3.76
CA ILE A 115 5.11 17.83 -3.61
C ILE A 115 5.14 17.47 -2.13
N HIS A 116 3.97 17.18 -1.57
CA HIS A 116 3.83 16.86 -0.15
C HIS A 116 4.60 15.58 0.19
N THR A 117 5.28 15.52 1.35
CA THR A 117 6.10 14.35 1.74
C THR A 117 5.36 13.00 1.69
N GLY A 118 4.06 13.01 2.01
CA GLY A 118 3.17 11.85 1.83
C GLY A 118 3.02 11.35 0.39
N ASP A 119 3.08 12.24 -0.60
CA ASP A 119 3.06 11.96 -2.05
C ASP A 119 4.46 11.97 -2.68
N SER A 120 5.52 12.19 -1.90
CA SER A 120 6.89 12.13 -2.38
C SER A 120 7.47 10.73 -2.23
N ILE A 121 8.41 10.40 -3.13
CA ILE A 121 9.38 9.34 -2.89
C ILE A 121 10.39 9.83 -1.84
N VAL A 122 10.71 9.00 -0.84
CA VAL A 122 11.53 9.41 0.32
C VAL A 122 12.60 8.37 0.62
N MET A 123 13.79 8.83 1.01
CA MET A 123 14.92 7.98 1.39
C MET A 123 15.28 8.18 2.86
N ALA A 124 15.65 7.09 3.53
CA ALA A 124 16.29 7.13 4.84
C ALA A 124 17.58 6.30 4.83
N PRO A 125 18.71 6.81 5.36
CA PRO A 125 18.90 8.21 5.81
C PRO A 125 18.93 9.19 4.62
N SER A 126 19.11 10.48 4.90
CA SER A 126 19.49 11.49 3.88
C SER A 126 20.80 11.10 3.18
N GLN A 127 20.92 11.47 1.90
CA GLN A 127 21.96 11.02 0.98
C GLN A 127 22.85 12.15 0.49
N THR A 128 22.31 13.36 0.33
CA THR A 128 23.02 14.47 -0.32
C THR A 128 23.38 15.62 0.62
N LEU A 129 23.13 15.45 1.92
CA LEU A 129 23.55 16.41 2.93
C LEU A 129 25.04 16.23 3.27
N SER A 130 25.79 17.33 3.25
CA SER A 130 27.09 17.38 3.89
C SER A 130 26.94 17.27 5.42
N ASN A 131 28.01 16.87 6.09
CA ASN A 131 28.02 16.80 7.55
C ASN A 131 27.68 18.15 8.22
N ALA A 132 28.05 19.26 7.58
CA ALA A 132 27.73 20.60 8.08
C ALA A 132 26.23 20.89 7.98
N GLU A 133 25.59 20.55 6.87
CA GLU A 133 24.14 20.70 6.69
C GLU A 133 23.37 19.77 7.63
N TYR A 134 23.80 18.51 7.76
CA TYR A 134 23.23 17.54 8.70
C TYR A 134 23.21 18.08 10.13
N HIS A 135 24.37 18.49 10.67
CA HIS A 135 24.44 18.98 12.04
C HIS A 135 23.72 20.31 12.23
N MET A 136 23.72 21.19 11.23
CA MET A 136 22.92 22.41 11.27
C MET A 136 21.44 22.09 11.46
N LEU A 137 20.87 21.23 10.61
CA LEU A 137 19.45 20.87 10.69
C LEU A 137 19.13 20.09 11.98
N ARG A 138 20.00 19.16 12.38
CA ARG A 138 19.88 18.41 13.64
C ARG A 138 19.88 19.33 14.87
N ASP A 139 20.81 20.26 14.96
CA ASP A 139 20.91 21.18 16.10
C ASP A 139 19.71 22.13 16.14
N THR A 140 19.24 22.59 14.97
CA THR A 140 17.98 23.32 14.85
C THR A 140 16.80 22.49 15.33
N ALA A 141 16.71 21.20 14.97
CA ALA A 141 15.63 20.31 15.40
C ALA A 141 15.56 20.24 16.92
N VAL A 142 16.69 19.94 17.56
CA VAL A 142 16.79 19.86 19.02
C VAL A 142 16.42 21.19 19.68
N LYS A 143 16.91 22.31 19.14
CA LYS A 143 16.64 23.65 19.66
C LYS A 143 15.15 24.00 19.59
N VAL A 144 14.50 23.75 18.45
CA VAL A 144 13.07 24.01 18.23
C VAL A 144 12.21 23.15 19.15
N VAL A 145 12.46 21.84 19.21
CA VAL A 145 11.70 20.89 20.03
C VAL A 145 11.78 21.23 21.52
N ARG A 146 12.98 21.62 22.00
CA ARG A 146 13.17 22.13 23.36
C ARG A 146 12.36 23.39 23.62
N HIS A 147 12.43 24.36 22.71
CA HIS A 147 11.73 25.64 22.87
C HIS A 147 10.21 25.46 22.88
N LEU A 148 9.68 24.54 22.06
CA LEU A 148 8.26 24.20 22.03
C LEU A 148 7.80 23.36 23.24
N GLY A 149 8.73 22.87 24.06
CA GLY A 149 8.41 22.13 25.29
C GLY A 149 7.86 20.72 25.04
N ILE A 150 8.15 20.13 23.88
CA ILE A 150 7.65 18.80 23.52
C ILE A 150 8.30 17.73 24.40
N ILE A 151 7.49 16.80 24.92
CA ILE A 151 7.92 15.58 25.61
C ILE A 151 7.22 14.41 24.92
N GLY A 152 7.99 13.41 24.49
CA GLY A 152 7.54 12.36 23.59
C GLY A 152 8.27 12.45 22.25
N GLU A 153 7.52 12.34 21.16
CA GLU A 153 8.04 12.34 19.80
C GLU A 153 7.38 13.45 18.97
N CYS A 154 8.12 13.95 17.99
CA CYS A 154 7.60 14.82 16.93
C CYS A 154 8.42 14.72 15.64
N ASN A 155 7.77 15.04 14.52
CA ASN A 155 8.42 15.24 13.23
C ASN A 155 8.66 16.74 12.98
N ILE A 156 9.81 17.09 12.42
CA ILE A 156 10.14 18.45 11.94
C ILE A 156 10.58 18.41 10.48
N GLN A 157 10.11 19.39 9.68
CA GLN A 157 10.37 19.46 8.25
C GLN A 157 11.12 20.73 7.86
N TYR A 158 12.02 20.61 6.88
CA TYR A 158 12.89 21.66 6.39
C TYR A 158 12.84 21.78 4.88
N ALA A 159 12.91 23.02 4.39
CA ALA A 159 13.41 23.33 3.05
C ALA A 159 14.89 23.69 3.16
N LEU A 160 15.76 23.03 2.39
CA LEU A 160 17.19 23.34 2.29
C LEU A 160 17.54 23.79 0.87
N HIS A 161 18.20 24.94 0.74
CA HIS A 161 18.64 25.47 -0.54
C HIS A 161 19.71 24.53 -1.15
N PRO A 162 19.58 24.10 -2.41
CA PRO A 162 20.47 23.06 -2.97
C PRO A 162 21.96 23.46 -3.07
N GLU A 163 22.26 24.76 -3.12
CA GLU A 163 23.61 25.30 -3.34
C GLU A 163 24.14 26.13 -2.17
N SER A 164 23.45 26.19 -1.03
CA SER A 164 23.87 27.03 0.11
C SER A 164 23.39 26.47 1.45
N MET A 165 23.88 27.03 2.56
CA MET A 165 23.43 26.69 3.92
C MET A 165 22.10 27.36 4.31
N GLU A 166 21.39 27.98 3.35
CA GLU A 166 20.10 28.59 3.60
C GLU A 166 19.03 27.50 3.79
N TYR A 167 18.30 27.58 4.91
CA TYR A 167 17.22 26.66 5.21
C TYR A 167 16.04 27.42 5.80
N CYS A 168 14.87 26.80 5.74
CA CYS A 168 13.65 27.24 6.41
C CYS A 168 13.00 26.04 7.11
N ILE A 169 12.53 26.25 8.32
CA ILE A 169 11.63 25.31 9.00
C ILE A 169 10.25 25.48 8.37
N ILE A 170 9.68 24.38 7.89
CA ILE A 170 8.34 24.36 7.29
C ILE A 170 7.30 24.14 8.37
N GLU A 171 7.47 23.06 9.14
CA GLU A 171 6.53 22.70 10.21
C GLU A 171 7.11 21.75 11.25
N VAL A 172 6.42 21.66 12.39
CA VAL A 172 6.64 20.65 13.42
C VAL A 172 5.29 19.99 13.73
N ASN A 173 5.24 18.67 13.58
CA ASN A 173 4.10 17.86 13.98
C ASN A 173 4.37 17.28 15.37
N ALA A 174 3.79 17.86 16.42
CA ALA A 174 3.99 17.44 17.82
C ALA A 174 3.18 16.18 18.19
N ARG A 175 3.32 15.12 17.40
CA ARG A 175 2.65 13.83 17.51
C ARG A 175 3.31 12.82 16.56
N LEU A 176 2.99 11.55 16.79
CA LEU A 176 3.26 10.49 15.82
C LEU A 176 2.62 10.82 14.46
N SER A 177 3.33 10.44 13.42
CA SER A 177 3.05 10.74 12.02
C SER A 177 3.27 9.51 11.14
N ARG A 178 2.88 9.58 9.85
CA ARG A 178 3.27 8.55 8.87
C ARG A 178 4.79 8.43 8.77
N SER A 179 5.50 9.56 8.83
CA SER A 179 6.96 9.64 8.82
C SER A 179 7.56 8.94 10.05
N SER A 180 6.91 9.03 11.22
CA SER A 180 7.33 8.30 12.43
C SER A 180 7.15 6.78 12.31
N ALA A 181 6.09 6.33 11.63
CA ALA A 181 5.89 4.90 11.35
C ALA A 181 6.99 4.40 10.39
N LEU A 182 7.19 5.11 9.27
CA LEU A 182 8.26 4.84 8.31
C LEU A 182 9.64 4.80 8.99
N ALA A 183 9.97 5.80 9.79
CA ALA A 183 11.22 5.87 10.54
C ALA A 183 11.38 4.73 11.54
N SER A 184 10.30 4.31 12.22
CA SER A 184 10.35 3.18 13.14
C SER A 184 10.70 1.89 12.42
N LYS A 185 10.12 1.66 11.24
CA LYS A 185 10.45 0.50 10.39
C LYS A 185 11.85 0.61 9.80
N ALA A 186 12.23 1.78 9.30
CA ALA A 186 13.54 2.01 8.69
C ALA A 186 14.69 1.76 9.68
N THR A 187 14.52 2.22 10.92
CA THR A 187 15.59 2.18 11.94
C THR A 187 15.52 0.95 12.83
N GLY A 188 14.35 0.33 12.99
CA GLY A 188 14.07 -0.65 14.05
C GLY A 188 13.75 -0.01 15.42
N TYR A 189 13.79 1.32 15.53
CA TYR A 189 13.52 2.05 16.76
C TYR A 189 12.02 2.31 16.94
N PRO A 190 11.34 1.75 17.96
CA PRO A 190 9.89 1.82 18.07
C PRO A 190 9.42 3.17 18.65
N LEU A 191 9.34 4.22 17.81
CA LEU A 191 9.06 5.60 18.23
C LEU A 191 7.80 5.73 19.08
N ALA A 192 6.69 5.09 18.67
CA ALA A 192 5.42 5.13 19.40
C ALA A 192 5.52 4.50 20.80
N PHE A 193 6.21 3.36 20.91
CA PHE A 193 6.43 2.68 22.19
C PHE A 193 7.28 3.53 23.13
N VAL A 194 8.38 4.10 22.61
CA VAL A 194 9.25 4.97 23.40
C VAL A 194 8.51 6.23 23.83
N ALA A 195 7.82 6.92 22.92
CA ALA A 195 7.04 8.12 23.22
C ALA A 195 5.99 7.86 24.32
N ALA A 196 5.31 6.70 24.28
CA ALA A 196 4.37 6.31 25.33
C ALA A 196 5.05 6.12 26.71
N LYS A 197 6.28 5.62 26.76
CA LYS A 197 7.07 5.53 28.00
C LYS A 197 7.49 6.91 28.51
N LEU A 198 7.93 7.79 27.62
CA LEU A 198 8.32 9.16 27.98
C LEU A 198 7.13 9.96 28.53
N ALA A 199 5.93 9.76 27.98
CA ALA A 199 4.70 10.37 28.48
C ALA A 199 4.34 9.93 29.92
N LEU A 200 4.85 8.79 30.38
CA LEU A 200 4.74 8.32 31.76
C LEU A 200 5.86 8.85 32.67
N GLY A 201 6.74 9.71 32.15
CA GLY A 201 7.87 10.28 32.88
C GLY A 201 9.10 9.36 32.97
N ILE A 202 9.15 8.28 32.19
CA ILE A 202 10.32 7.39 32.13
C ILE A 202 11.33 8.01 31.16
N PRO A 203 12.57 8.32 31.57
CA PRO A 203 13.56 8.95 30.70
C PRO A 203 14.19 7.98 29.68
N LEU A 204 14.73 8.51 28.59
CA LEU A 204 15.29 7.74 27.46
C LEU A 204 16.42 6.79 27.87
N ASN A 205 17.22 7.18 28.86
CA ASN A 205 18.31 6.39 29.42
C ASN A 205 17.82 5.19 30.26
N GLU A 206 16.55 5.13 30.63
CA GLU A 206 15.95 4.00 31.35
C GLU A 206 15.23 3.02 30.41
N VAL A 207 14.62 3.52 29.34
CA VAL A 207 13.94 2.69 28.33
C VAL A 207 14.96 1.79 27.63
N GLU A 208 14.68 0.48 27.62
CA GLU A 208 15.53 -0.52 26.97
C GLU A 208 15.33 -0.49 25.44
N ASN A 209 16.41 -0.63 24.67
CA ASN A 209 16.32 -0.86 23.23
C ASN A 209 15.82 -2.28 22.97
N ALA A 210 14.60 -2.42 22.46
CA ALA A 210 13.94 -3.71 22.23
C ALA A 210 14.64 -4.60 21.19
N VAL A 211 15.43 -4.01 20.28
CA VAL A 211 16.15 -4.73 19.22
C VAL A 211 17.42 -5.39 19.77
N THR A 212 18.23 -4.65 20.53
CA THR A 212 19.51 -5.17 21.05
C THR A 212 19.40 -5.81 22.42
N LYS A 213 18.40 -5.40 23.23
CA LYS A 213 18.20 -5.79 24.65
C LYS A 213 19.45 -5.62 25.54
N ARG A 214 20.39 -4.78 25.09
CA ARG A 214 21.69 -4.53 25.72
C ARG A 214 21.99 -3.05 25.84
N THR A 215 21.38 -2.23 25.00
CA THR A 215 21.50 -0.78 25.01
C THR A 215 20.20 -0.13 25.49
N LYS A 216 20.25 1.19 25.70
CA LYS A 216 19.09 2.02 26.07
C LYS A 216 18.55 2.74 24.85
N ALA A 217 17.36 3.33 24.97
CA ALA A 217 16.72 4.09 23.89
C ALA A 217 17.38 5.47 23.66
N CYS A 218 18.24 5.94 24.56
CA CYS A 218 18.95 7.22 24.43
C CYS A 218 20.14 7.17 23.45
N PHE A 219 19.88 7.01 22.15
CA PHE A 219 20.89 7.03 21.08
C PHE A 219 20.26 7.45 19.74
N GLU A 220 21.10 7.81 18.77
CA GLU A 220 20.66 8.05 17.39
C GLU A 220 21.01 6.81 16.54
N PRO A 221 20.02 6.13 15.93
CA PRO A 221 20.26 4.97 15.10
C PRO A 221 21.24 5.22 13.95
N SER A 222 21.98 4.16 13.59
CA SER A 222 22.86 4.11 12.41
C SER A 222 22.41 2.98 11.50
N LEU A 223 22.27 3.27 10.20
CA LEU A 223 21.79 2.32 9.20
C LEU A 223 22.92 2.02 8.22
N ASP A 224 23.23 0.74 7.99
CA ASP A 224 24.19 0.26 6.99
C ASP A 224 23.50 -0.22 5.69
N TYR A 225 22.30 0.32 5.47
CA TYR A 225 21.41 0.12 4.34
C TYR A 225 20.65 1.41 4.02
N ILE A 226 20.00 1.43 2.86
CA ILE A 226 19.15 2.52 2.39
C ILE A 226 17.72 1.99 2.35
N VAL A 227 16.82 2.82 2.84
CA VAL A 227 15.38 2.62 2.77
C VAL A 227 14.79 3.57 1.73
N THR A 228 13.85 3.09 0.94
CA THR A 228 13.11 3.88 -0.04
C THR A 228 11.62 3.69 0.16
N LYS A 229 10.92 4.78 0.49
CA LYS A 229 9.47 4.81 0.51
C LYS A 229 8.94 5.35 -0.82
N ILE A 230 7.91 4.70 -1.36
CA ILE A 230 7.17 5.20 -2.54
C ILE A 230 5.67 5.20 -2.21
N PRO A 231 4.93 6.29 -2.48
CA PRO A 231 3.49 6.32 -2.28
C PRO A 231 2.73 5.44 -3.28
N ARG A 232 1.49 5.09 -2.94
CA ARG A 232 0.55 4.37 -3.81
C ARG A 232 -0.66 5.26 -4.09
N TRP A 233 -1.04 5.40 -5.36
CA TRP A 233 -2.17 6.23 -5.80
C TRP A 233 -3.22 5.45 -6.58
N ASP A 234 -4.50 5.63 -6.28
CA ASP A 234 -5.63 5.05 -7.04
C ASP A 234 -6.44 6.10 -7.80
N MET A 235 -5.78 7.18 -8.26
CA MET A 235 -6.45 8.30 -8.93
C MET A 235 -7.20 7.88 -10.22
N ALA A 236 -6.77 6.79 -10.87
CA ALA A 236 -7.41 6.26 -12.07
C ALA A 236 -8.88 5.83 -11.84
N LYS A 237 -9.28 5.54 -10.60
CA LYS A 237 -10.66 5.17 -10.25
C LYS A 237 -11.64 6.34 -10.27
N PHE A 238 -11.13 7.58 -10.30
CA PHE A 238 -11.96 8.77 -10.15
C PHE A 238 -11.95 9.60 -11.42
N GLN A 239 -13.07 9.58 -12.15
CA GLN A 239 -13.25 10.45 -13.30
C GLN A 239 -13.25 11.93 -12.87
N GLY A 240 -12.61 12.79 -13.66
CA GLY A 240 -12.54 14.23 -13.39
C GLY A 240 -11.52 14.66 -12.33
N VAL A 241 -10.87 13.71 -11.64
CA VAL A 241 -9.79 14.03 -10.68
C VAL A 241 -8.49 14.32 -11.41
N SER A 242 -7.87 15.44 -11.07
CA SER A 242 -6.52 15.76 -11.56
C SER A 242 -5.50 14.74 -11.02
N LYS A 243 -4.67 14.21 -11.92
CA LYS A 243 -3.57 13.28 -11.60
C LYS A 243 -2.31 13.98 -11.10
N GLU A 244 -2.29 15.32 -11.14
CA GLU A 244 -1.15 16.11 -10.69
C GLU A 244 -0.96 15.93 -9.18
N ILE A 245 0.26 15.69 -8.74
CA ILE A 245 0.62 15.65 -7.32
C ILE A 245 1.24 16.99 -6.92
N GLY A 246 1.11 17.37 -5.66
CA GLY A 246 1.56 18.67 -5.18
C GLY A 246 1.50 18.73 -3.67
N SER A 247 1.28 19.91 -3.10
CA SER A 247 1.30 20.09 -1.64
C SER A 247 0.12 19.44 -0.91
N ALA A 248 -0.93 19.01 -1.62
CA ALA A 248 -2.07 18.28 -1.06
C ALA A 248 -1.97 16.79 -1.39
N MET A 249 -1.94 15.95 -0.36
CA MET A 249 -1.74 14.49 -0.48
C MET A 249 -2.94 13.81 -1.15
N LYS A 250 -2.67 12.95 -2.14
CA LYS A 250 -3.65 12.12 -2.87
C LYS A 250 -3.37 10.62 -2.81
N SER A 251 -2.18 10.22 -2.34
CA SER A 251 -1.85 8.81 -2.12
C SER A 251 -2.79 8.16 -1.10
N VAL A 252 -3.03 6.86 -1.29
CA VAL A 252 -3.93 6.01 -0.48
C VAL A 252 -3.17 4.97 0.36
N GLY A 253 -1.85 4.93 0.24
CA GLY A 253 -0.96 4.06 0.98
C GLY A 253 0.49 4.27 0.54
N GLU A 254 1.39 3.45 1.06
CA GLU A 254 2.83 3.52 0.76
C GLU A 254 3.50 2.15 0.87
N VAL A 255 4.70 2.06 0.31
CA VAL A 255 5.57 0.88 0.37
C VAL A 255 6.96 1.28 0.82
N MET A 256 7.69 0.35 1.41
CA MET A 256 9.07 0.57 1.82
C MET A 256 9.99 -0.54 1.29
N GLY A 257 10.94 -0.18 0.43
CA GLY A 257 12.03 -1.04 -0.01
C GLY A 257 13.26 -0.87 0.86
N ILE A 258 14.02 -1.95 1.07
CA ILE A 258 15.31 -1.92 1.78
C ILE A 258 16.38 -2.60 0.92
N GLY A 259 17.51 -1.94 0.74
CA GLY A 259 18.68 -2.45 0.02
C GLY A 259 19.97 -1.82 0.53
N ARG A 260 21.13 -2.40 0.20
CA ARG A 260 22.43 -1.80 0.61
C ARG A 260 22.98 -0.80 -0.41
N THR A 261 22.24 -0.57 -1.47
CA THR A 261 22.45 0.48 -2.47
C THR A 261 21.12 1.15 -2.76
N LEU A 262 21.16 2.38 -3.28
CA LEU A 262 19.93 3.06 -3.68
C LEU A 262 19.26 2.28 -4.81
N GLU A 263 20.02 1.85 -5.81
CA GLU A 263 19.52 1.08 -6.95
C GLU A 263 18.73 -0.15 -6.48
N GLU A 264 19.26 -0.91 -5.51
CA GLU A 264 18.58 -2.08 -4.94
C GLU A 264 17.27 -1.70 -4.22
N SER A 265 17.35 -0.76 -3.28
CA SER A 265 16.19 -0.33 -2.48
C SER A 265 15.07 0.25 -3.36
N PHE A 266 15.45 1.08 -4.33
CA PHE A 266 14.54 1.80 -5.21
C PHE A 266 13.78 0.86 -6.14
N GLN A 267 14.46 -0.11 -6.76
CA GLN A 267 13.78 -1.08 -7.64
C GLN A 267 12.82 -2.00 -6.88
N LYS A 268 13.18 -2.43 -5.67
CA LYS A 268 12.27 -3.18 -4.81
C LYS A 268 11.01 -2.37 -4.51
N ALA A 269 11.19 -1.12 -4.05
CA ALA A 269 10.07 -0.24 -3.72
C ALA A 269 9.15 -0.04 -4.94
N LEU A 270 9.70 0.20 -6.14
CA LEU A 270 8.89 0.36 -7.36
C LEU A 270 8.01 -0.86 -7.68
N ARG A 271 8.54 -2.07 -7.51
CA ARG A 271 7.77 -3.33 -7.70
C ARG A 271 6.74 -3.55 -6.60
N MET A 272 7.00 -3.07 -5.40
CA MET A 272 6.07 -3.18 -4.27
C MET A 272 4.84 -2.28 -4.42
N VAL A 273 4.96 -1.12 -5.10
CA VAL A 273 3.82 -0.19 -5.31
C VAL A 273 2.65 -0.90 -5.99
N ASP A 274 2.92 -1.63 -7.07
CA ASP A 274 1.90 -2.34 -7.80
C ASP A 274 2.46 -3.60 -8.47
N PRO A 275 1.78 -4.76 -8.40
CA PRO A 275 2.24 -5.99 -9.05
C PRO A 275 2.48 -5.86 -10.56
N SER A 276 1.83 -4.90 -11.24
CA SER A 276 2.06 -4.60 -12.65
C SER A 276 3.38 -3.89 -12.93
N ASN A 277 4.02 -3.31 -11.91
CA ASN A 277 5.27 -2.57 -12.08
C ASN A 277 6.46 -3.54 -12.12
N PRO A 278 7.22 -3.60 -13.23
CA PRO A 278 8.37 -4.50 -13.30
C PRO A 278 9.59 -3.96 -12.53
N GLY A 279 9.64 -2.67 -12.20
CA GLY A 279 10.78 -1.98 -11.58
C GLY A 279 11.05 -0.65 -12.31
N PHE A 280 12.29 -0.15 -12.28
CA PHE A 280 12.64 1.09 -12.99
C PHE A 280 12.77 0.86 -14.50
N GLY A 281 11.87 1.44 -15.29
CA GLY A 281 11.83 1.34 -16.75
C GLY A 281 10.63 2.08 -17.33
N PRO A 282 10.59 2.35 -18.64
CA PRO A 282 9.43 2.99 -19.28
C PRO A 282 8.21 2.06 -19.20
N LYS A 283 7.10 2.56 -18.64
CA LYS A 283 5.81 1.87 -18.59
C LYS A 283 4.86 2.34 -19.69
N GLU A 284 4.95 3.61 -20.03
CA GLU A 284 4.22 4.27 -21.11
C GLU A 284 5.24 4.86 -22.09
N HIS A 285 4.79 5.12 -23.32
CA HIS A 285 5.60 5.77 -24.34
C HIS A 285 5.02 7.15 -24.62
N TYR A 286 5.58 8.17 -23.97
CA TYR A 286 5.23 9.56 -24.18
C TYR A 286 5.87 10.10 -25.45
N THR A 287 5.15 10.94 -26.18
CA THR A 287 5.76 11.85 -27.17
C THR A 287 6.70 12.84 -26.48
N LYS A 288 7.52 13.56 -27.25
CA LYS A 288 8.47 14.52 -26.67
C LYS A 288 7.78 15.62 -25.87
N GLU A 289 6.65 16.11 -26.38
CA GLU A 289 5.84 17.14 -25.74
C GLU A 289 5.19 16.63 -24.45
N GLU A 290 4.61 15.42 -24.47
CA GLU A 290 4.02 14.78 -23.29
C GLU A 290 5.07 14.46 -22.23
N LEU A 291 6.25 13.98 -22.64
CA LEU A 291 7.37 13.68 -21.74
C LEU A 291 7.81 14.95 -20.99
N LEU A 292 7.95 16.06 -21.70
CA LEU A 292 8.32 17.34 -21.09
C LEU A 292 7.26 17.81 -20.10
N GLN A 293 5.98 17.67 -20.45
CA GLN A 293 4.86 18.02 -19.58
C GLN A 293 4.86 17.17 -18.29
N GLU A 294 5.04 15.85 -18.42
CA GLU A 294 5.05 14.90 -17.31
C GLU A 294 6.26 15.10 -16.37
N LEU A 295 7.39 15.57 -16.89
CA LEU A 295 8.55 15.95 -16.07
C LEU A 295 8.31 17.28 -15.34
N GLN A 296 7.67 18.26 -15.98
CA GLN A 296 7.41 19.60 -15.43
C GLN A 296 6.30 19.59 -14.37
N VAL A 297 5.19 18.91 -14.66
CA VAL A 297 4.03 18.83 -13.79
C VAL A 297 3.98 17.42 -13.20
N PRO A 298 4.38 17.25 -11.93
CA PRO A 298 4.53 15.94 -11.35
C PRO A 298 3.19 15.22 -11.25
N THR A 299 3.16 13.94 -11.62
CA THR A 299 2.05 13.01 -11.37
C THR A 299 2.58 11.71 -10.74
N ASP A 300 1.68 10.76 -10.46
CA ASP A 300 2.05 9.41 -10.04
C ASP A 300 2.90 8.64 -11.08
N LYS A 301 3.02 9.15 -12.30
CA LYS A 301 3.78 8.52 -13.40
C LYS A 301 5.14 9.15 -13.68
N ARG A 302 5.48 10.26 -13.01
CA ARG A 302 6.71 11.03 -13.27
C ARG A 302 7.98 10.19 -13.28
N ILE A 303 8.08 9.20 -12.38
CA ILE A 303 9.26 8.33 -12.32
C ILE A 303 9.44 7.47 -13.59
N PHE A 304 8.35 7.07 -14.23
CA PHE A 304 8.38 6.32 -15.48
C PHE A 304 8.71 7.22 -16.68
N ALA A 305 8.29 8.49 -16.65
CA ALA A 305 8.76 9.51 -17.60
C ALA A 305 10.27 9.74 -17.47
N ILE A 306 10.80 9.88 -16.24
CA ILE A 306 12.25 9.94 -16.01
C ILE A 306 12.95 8.69 -16.57
N ALA A 307 12.37 7.50 -16.35
CA ALA A 307 12.90 6.27 -16.90
C ALA A 307 12.91 6.30 -18.44
N GLN A 308 11.83 6.70 -19.11
CA GLN A 308 11.79 6.83 -20.57
C GLN A 308 12.87 7.78 -21.07
N ALA A 309 13.00 8.97 -20.46
CA ALA A 309 13.99 9.97 -20.87
C ALA A 309 15.42 9.44 -20.84
N LEU A 310 15.77 8.68 -19.79
CA LEU A 310 17.09 8.07 -19.62
C LEU A 310 17.31 6.86 -20.52
N TYR A 311 16.30 5.97 -20.67
CA TYR A 311 16.38 4.79 -21.53
C TYR A 311 16.54 5.15 -23.01
N GLU A 312 15.76 6.11 -23.49
CA GLU A 312 15.80 6.58 -24.87
C GLU A 312 16.96 7.54 -25.13
N LYS A 313 17.65 7.98 -24.07
CA LYS A 313 18.74 8.98 -24.13
C LYS A 313 18.27 10.27 -24.80
N SER A 314 16.99 10.61 -24.61
CA SER A 314 16.35 11.79 -25.17
C SER A 314 16.66 13.05 -24.37
N MET A 315 17.04 12.89 -23.09
CA MET A 315 17.46 13.97 -22.20
C MET A 315 18.65 13.53 -21.33
N THR A 316 19.51 14.48 -21.01
CA THR A 316 20.60 14.34 -20.04
C THR A 316 20.10 14.46 -18.61
N VAL A 317 20.90 13.98 -17.64
CA VAL A 317 20.60 14.13 -16.22
C VAL A 317 20.47 15.61 -15.84
N GLU A 318 21.30 16.48 -16.41
CA GLU A 318 21.27 17.93 -16.20
C GLU A 318 19.94 18.54 -16.71
N GLU A 319 19.48 18.16 -17.89
CA GLU A 319 18.20 18.64 -18.43
C GLU A 319 17.01 18.16 -17.58
N ILE A 320 17.03 16.91 -17.13
CA ILE A 320 15.99 16.37 -16.24
C ILE A 320 16.02 17.10 -14.89
N HIS A 321 17.20 17.35 -14.32
CA HIS A 321 17.35 18.13 -13.08
C HIS A 321 16.77 19.53 -13.25
N GLU A 322 17.11 20.23 -14.34
CA GLU A 322 16.65 21.61 -14.54
C GLU A 322 15.13 21.72 -14.60
N ILE A 323 14.45 20.71 -15.13
CA ILE A 323 13.00 20.64 -15.20
C ILE A 323 12.41 20.21 -13.85
N THR A 324 12.94 19.13 -13.28
CA THR A 324 12.28 18.44 -12.18
C THR A 324 12.68 18.97 -10.81
N LYS A 325 13.86 19.58 -10.73
CA LYS A 325 14.62 19.95 -9.52
C LYS A 325 14.99 18.77 -8.61
N ILE A 326 14.83 17.52 -9.07
CA ILE A 326 15.29 16.32 -8.37
C ILE A 326 16.83 16.32 -8.36
N ASP A 327 17.45 16.09 -7.21
CA ASP A 327 18.91 16.16 -7.06
C ASP A 327 19.65 15.26 -8.06
N HIS A 328 20.74 15.79 -8.62
CA HIS A 328 21.60 15.08 -9.57
C HIS A 328 22.03 13.70 -9.07
N TRP A 329 22.29 13.56 -7.77
CA TRP A 329 22.71 12.30 -7.18
C TRP A 329 21.69 11.20 -7.43
N PHE A 330 20.39 11.46 -7.18
CA PHE A 330 19.33 10.48 -7.41
C PHE A 330 19.18 10.14 -8.91
N LEU A 331 19.17 11.15 -9.78
CA LEU A 331 19.07 10.96 -11.23
C LEU A 331 20.25 10.16 -11.80
N ARG A 332 21.46 10.32 -11.25
CA ARG A 332 22.63 9.50 -11.61
C ARG A 332 22.49 8.05 -11.19
N ARG A 333 21.79 7.75 -10.09
CA ARG A 333 21.46 6.37 -9.70
C ARG A 333 20.43 5.74 -10.64
N CYS A 334 19.44 6.52 -11.09
CA CYS A 334 18.55 6.12 -12.17
C CYS A 334 19.33 5.79 -13.45
N GLU A 335 20.29 6.65 -13.84
CA GLU A 335 21.16 6.41 -14.99
C GLU A 335 22.00 5.13 -14.85
N ASN A 336 22.46 4.78 -13.63
CA ASN A 336 23.18 3.52 -13.39
C ASN A 336 22.31 2.28 -13.65
N MET A 337 21.03 2.33 -13.26
CA MET A 337 20.09 1.25 -13.56
C MET A 337 19.92 1.10 -15.08
N VAL A 338 19.78 2.21 -15.82
CA VAL A 338 19.72 2.18 -17.30
C VAL A 338 20.99 1.60 -17.91
N LYS A 339 22.18 1.99 -17.44
CA LYS A 339 23.46 1.43 -17.91
C LYS A 339 23.53 -0.08 -17.71
N THR A 340 22.99 -0.56 -16.60
CA THR A 340 22.96 -1.99 -16.28
C THR A 340 21.99 -2.74 -17.19
N HIS A 341 20.80 -2.17 -17.39
CA HIS A 341 19.84 -2.67 -18.37
C HIS A 341 20.46 -2.75 -19.78
N ASP A 342 21.12 -1.69 -20.24
CA ASP A 342 21.80 -1.61 -21.55
C ASP A 342 22.92 -2.65 -21.71
N ALA A 343 23.56 -3.05 -20.62
CA ALA A 343 24.55 -4.12 -20.63
C ALA A 343 23.87 -5.50 -20.73
N VAL A 344 22.82 -5.73 -19.95
CA VAL A 344 22.04 -6.98 -19.97
C VAL A 344 21.35 -7.19 -21.32
N SER A 345 20.79 -6.14 -21.94
CA SER A 345 20.02 -6.26 -23.18
C SER A 345 20.84 -6.66 -24.42
N LYS A 346 22.15 -6.51 -24.35
CA LYS A 346 23.09 -6.97 -25.39
C LYS A 346 23.37 -8.46 -25.30
N GLU A 347 22.99 -9.11 -24.20
CA GLU A 347 23.25 -10.51 -23.94
C GLU A 347 22.02 -11.39 -24.24
N SER A 348 22.29 -12.68 -24.46
CA SER A 348 21.30 -13.74 -24.40
C SER A 348 21.41 -14.47 -23.07
N LEU A 349 20.40 -15.26 -22.69
CA LEU A 349 20.49 -16.07 -21.47
C LEU A 349 21.74 -16.96 -21.44
N LYS A 350 22.22 -17.44 -22.59
CA LYS A 350 23.42 -18.28 -22.68
C LYS A 350 24.70 -17.48 -22.49
N SER A 351 24.80 -16.29 -23.09
CA SER A 351 26.01 -15.47 -23.08
C SER A 351 26.15 -14.59 -21.83
N LEU A 352 25.03 -14.31 -21.12
CA LEU A 352 25.03 -13.52 -19.89
C LEU A 352 26.01 -14.08 -18.86
N SER A 353 27.03 -13.28 -18.51
CA SER A 353 28.09 -13.66 -17.58
C SER A 353 27.59 -13.70 -16.13
N LYS A 354 28.30 -14.44 -15.26
CA LYS A 354 28.00 -14.48 -13.83
C LYS A 354 28.11 -13.08 -13.19
N ASP A 355 29.13 -12.32 -13.55
CA ASP A 355 29.40 -11.00 -12.98
C ASP A 355 28.34 -9.98 -13.37
N LEU A 356 27.92 -9.96 -14.63
CA LEU A 356 26.85 -9.05 -15.08
C LEU A 356 25.49 -9.43 -14.47
N LEU A 357 25.20 -10.73 -14.34
CA LEU A 357 24.00 -11.20 -13.66
C LEU A 357 24.02 -10.78 -12.18
N LEU A 358 25.14 -10.98 -11.47
CA LEU A 358 25.28 -10.55 -10.08
C LEU A 358 25.15 -9.03 -9.94
N GLN A 359 25.78 -8.25 -10.82
CA GLN A 359 25.67 -6.80 -10.83
C GLN A 359 24.22 -6.34 -11.04
N ALA A 360 23.49 -6.97 -11.96
CA ALA A 360 22.07 -6.67 -12.16
C ALA A 360 21.26 -6.94 -10.88
N LYS A 361 21.50 -8.07 -10.20
CA LYS A 361 20.85 -8.37 -8.91
C LYS A 361 21.25 -7.38 -7.80
N GLN A 362 22.51 -6.96 -7.75
CA GLN A 362 23.01 -5.94 -6.81
C GLN A 362 22.44 -4.54 -7.04
N HIS A 363 22.01 -4.24 -8.27
CA HIS A 363 21.25 -3.04 -8.62
C HIS A 363 19.73 -3.25 -8.48
N GLY A 364 19.28 -4.37 -7.90
CA GLY A 364 17.87 -4.62 -7.59
C GLY A 364 17.01 -5.15 -8.73
N PHE A 365 17.58 -5.55 -9.88
CA PHE A 365 16.79 -6.09 -10.98
C PHE A 365 16.14 -7.41 -10.59
N SER A 366 14.83 -7.56 -10.82
CA SER A 366 14.14 -8.85 -10.67
C SER A 366 14.55 -9.84 -11.79
N ASP A 367 14.33 -11.12 -11.53
CA ASP A 367 14.53 -12.18 -12.52
C ASP A 367 13.62 -11.95 -13.75
N ALA A 368 12.43 -11.38 -13.55
CA ALA A 368 11.53 -10.96 -14.63
C ALA A 368 12.08 -9.78 -15.45
N GLN A 369 12.63 -8.74 -14.82
CA GLN A 369 13.24 -7.62 -15.54
C GLN A 369 14.45 -8.05 -16.38
N ILE A 370 15.30 -8.90 -15.80
CA ILE A 370 16.45 -9.47 -16.52
C ILE A 370 15.95 -10.30 -17.70
N GLY A 371 14.92 -11.13 -17.49
CA GLY A 371 14.29 -11.92 -18.54
C GLY A 371 13.82 -11.04 -19.69
N ASN A 372 13.06 -10.00 -19.39
CA ASN A 372 12.52 -9.07 -20.39
C ASN A 372 13.61 -8.30 -21.14
N ALA A 373 14.69 -7.92 -20.46
CA ALA A 373 15.79 -7.16 -21.06
C ALA A 373 16.64 -8.02 -22.03
N LEU A 374 16.87 -9.30 -21.72
CA LEU A 374 17.70 -10.20 -22.52
C LEU A 374 17.13 -10.45 -23.92
N GLN A 375 18.01 -10.77 -24.87
CA GLN A 375 17.59 -11.23 -26.19
C GLN A 375 16.70 -12.47 -26.10
N HIS A 376 15.63 -12.48 -26.90
CA HIS A 376 14.58 -13.51 -26.94
C HIS A 376 13.70 -13.60 -25.68
N SER A 377 13.83 -12.64 -24.75
CA SER A 377 12.93 -12.47 -23.59
C SER A 377 12.61 -13.78 -22.84
N PRO A 378 13.63 -14.51 -22.34
CA PRO A 378 13.40 -15.73 -21.58
C PRO A 378 12.52 -15.47 -20.35
N SER A 379 11.72 -16.47 -19.95
CA SER A 379 10.87 -16.34 -18.76
C SER A 379 11.67 -16.17 -17.47
N GLU A 380 11.02 -15.58 -16.47
CA GLU A 380 11.55 -15.41 -15.10
C GLU A 380 12.15 -16.71 -14.55
N ASP A 381 11.49 -17.86 -14.75
CA ASP A 381 11.96 -19.16 -14.28
C ASP A 381 13.31 -19.57 -14.90
N HIS A 382 13.53 -19.26 -16.17
CA HIS A 382 14.81 -19.55 -16.82
C HIS A 382 15.94 -18.68 -16.26
N VAL A 383 15.66 -17.41 -15.97
CA VAL A 383 16.60 -16.50 -15.33
C VAL A 383 16.92 -16.97 -13.90
N ARG A 384 15.89 -17.31 -13.12
CA ARG A 384 16.03 -17.88 -11.77
C ARG A 384 16.90 -19.14 -11.80
N MET A 385 16.63 -20.08 -12.69
CA MET A 385 17.45 -21.30 -12.82
C MET A 385 18.91 -20.98 -13.12
N LYS A 386 19.19 -20.07 -14.07
CA LYS A 386 20.58 -19.65 -14.37
C LYS A 386 21.25 -19.02 -13.15
N ARG A 387 20.53 -18.16 -12.42
CA ARG A 387 20.99 -17.48 -11.22
C ARG A 387 21.35 -18.47 -10.10
N ILE A 388 20.46 -19.43 -9.81
CA ILE A 388 20.69 -20.47 -8.81
C ILE A 388 21.85 -21.40 -9.21
N ASN A 389 21.95 -21.79 -10.48
CA ASN A 389 23.06 -22.62 -10.98
C ASN A 389 24.42 -21.91 -10.93
N ALA A 390 24.42 -20.58 -10.99
CA ALA A 390 25.62 -19.74 -10.81
C ALA A 390 25.94 -19.45 -9.34
N ASP A 391 25.14 -19.99 -8.40
CA ASP A 391 25.19 -19.72 -6.96
C ASP A 391 25.07 -18.22 -6.63
N ILE A 392 24.18 -17.53 -7.35
CA ILE A 392 23.82 -16.14 -7.06
C ILE A 392 22.52 -16.17 -6.26
N LYS A 393 22.62 -16.05 -4.93
CA LYS A 393 21.48 -16.00 -4.02
C LYS A 393 21.59 -14.76 -3.16
N PRO A 394 20.47 -14.13 -2.78
CA PRO A 394 20.54 -13.05 -1.83
C PRO A 394 20.90 -13.60 -0.45
N VAL A 395 21.58 -12.78 0.35
CA VAL A 395 21.82 -13.04 1.77
C VAL A 395 20.82 -12.26 2.61
N THR A 396 20.55 -12.73 3.82
CA THR A 396 19.64 -12.10 4.77
C THR A 396 20.41 -11.24 5.76
N LYS A 397 19.98 -9.99 5.92
CA LYS A 397 20.57 -9.01 6.82
C LYS A 397 19.58 -8.56 7.89
N GLN A 398 20.09 -8.24 9.07
CA GLN A 398 19.29 -7.76 10.20
C GLN A 398 19.17 -6.23 10.21
N ILE A 399 18.01 -5.74 10.62
CA ILE A 399 17.81 -4.36 11.05
C ILE A 399 18.08 -4.33 12.56
N ASP A 400 19.16 -3.65 12.95
CA ASP A 400 19.72 -3.74 14.30
C ASP A 400 19.80 -2.39 15.05
N THR A 401 19.35 -1.30 14.42
CA THR A 401 19.43 0.10 14.90
C THR A 401 20.84 0.70 14.97
N LEU A 402 21.92 -0.07 14.84
CA LEU A 402 23.28 0.32 15.23
C LEU A 402 24.37 -0.07 14.20
N ALA A 403 24.00 -0.41 12.98
CA ALA A 403 24.93 -0.77 11.90
C ALA A 403 25.95 -1.85 12.35
N ALA A 404 25.44 -2.91 12.99
CA ALA A 404 26.19 -4.03 13.54
C ALA A 404 27.21 -3.69 14.67
N GLU A 405 27.16 -2.50 15.28
CA GLU A 405 27.98 -2.21 16.47
C GLU A 405 27.63 -3.16 17.63
N TYR A 406 26.34 -3.49 17.77
CA TYR A 406 25.82 -4.46 18.73
C TYR A 406 24.98 -5.53 18.01
N PRO A 407 24.99 -6.78 18.48
CA PRO A 407 24.14 -7.82 17.92
C PRO A 407 22.66 -7.53 18.21
N ALA A 408 21.80 -7.75 17.21
CA ALA A 408 20.35 -7.76 17.38
C ALA A 408 19.86 -9.10 17.95
N GLU A 409 18.94 -9.03 18.90
CA GLU A 409 18.23 -10.20 19.46
C GLU A 409 16.90 -10.45 18.73
N THR A 410 16.53 -9.58 17.77
CA THR A 410 15.33 -9.67 16.93
C THR A 410 15.67 -10.15 15.53
N ASN A 411 14.78 -10.94 14.93
CA ASN A 411 14.87 -11.31 13.51
C ASN A 411 14.03 -10.36 12.66
N TYR A 412 14.41 -9.08 12.63
CA TYR A 412 13.87 -8.11 11.68
C TYR A 412 14.79 -8.04 10.47
N LEU A 413 14.33 -8.51 9.31
CA LEU A 413 15.18 -8.97 8.22
C LEU A 413 14.84 -8.30 6.87
N TYR A 414 15.85 -8.16 6.03
CA TYR A 414 15.70 -7.90 4.59
C TYR A 414 16.72 -8.74 3.81
N MET A 415 16.48 -8.97 2.53
CA MET A 415 17.39 -9.73 1.68
C MET A 415 18.22 -8.82 0.77
N THR A 416 19.46 -9.15 0.46
CA THR A 416 20.30 -8.32 -0.42
C THR A 416 21.33 -9.15 -1.16
N TYR A 417 21.71 -8.72 -2.37
CA TYR A 417 22.85 -9.29 -3.11
C TYR A 417 24.18 -8.57 -2.82
N ASN A 418 24.13 -7.50 -2.02
CA ASN A 418 25.28 -6.68 -1.62
C ASN A 418 25.87 -7.15 -0.27
N GLY A 419 25.96 -8.46 -0.07
CA GLY A 419 26.49 -9.08 1.14
C GLY A 419 27.16 -10.42 0.86
N ILE A 420 27.95 -10.88 1.82
CA ILE A 420 28.77 -12.10 1.70
C ILE A 420 28.27 -13.26 2.57
N GLU A 421 27.47 -12.97 3.60
CA GLU A 421 26.93 -13.95 4.53
C GLU A 421 25.57 -13.51 5.10
N ASN A 422 24.82 -14.47 5.66
CA ASN A 422 23.57 -14.22 6.36
C ASN A 422 23.85 -13.85 7.82
N ASP A 423 23.12 -12.88 8.37
CA ASP A 423 23.26 -12.48 9.78
C ASP A 423 22.53 -13.46 10.73
N THR A 424 21.47 -14.11 10.22
CA THR A 424 20.67 -15.08 10.98
C THR A 424 20.77 -16.49 10.43
N LYS A 425 20.45 -17.45 11.30
CA LYS A 425 20.20 -18.83 10.88
C LYS A 425 18.85 -18.92 10.14
N PRO A 426 18.67 -19.92 9.26
CA PRO A 426 17.36 -20.25 8.69
C PRO A 426 16.28 -20.46 9.75
N GLY A 427 15.07 -19.96 9.48
CA GLY A 427 13.87 -20.16 10.30
C GLY A 427 13.22 -21.54 10.12
N GLU A 428 14.00 -22.62 10.30
CA GLU A 428 13.60 -24.01 9.97
C GLU A 428 12.23 -24.38 10.55
N GLY A 429 11.33 -24.88 9.70
CA GLY A 429 10.02 -25.38 10.10
C GLY A 429 9.00 -24.30 10.46
N SER A 430 9.28 -23.01 10.22
CA SER A 430 8.30 -21.94 10.40
C SER A 430 7.12 -22.03 9.43
N VAL A 431 5.94 -21.56 9.86
CA VAL A 431 4.80 -21.27 8.98
C VAL A 431 5.00 -19.87 8.42
N MET A 432 5.09 -19.76 7.10
CA MET A 432 5.19 -18.48 6.43
C MET A 432 3.79 -17.87 6.25
N VAL A 433 3.62 -16.61 6.64
CA VAL A 433 2.38 -15.85 6.45
C VAL A 433 2.69 -14.68 5.52
N LEU A 434 1.93 -14.56 4.43
CA LEU A 434 2.08 -13.45 3.49
C LEU A 434 1.12 -12.32 3.87
N GLY A 435 1.66 -11.12 4.05
CA GLY A 435 0.91 -9.93 4.42
C GLY A 435 0.12 -9.30 3.26
N SER A 436 -0.43 -8.11 3.52
CA SER A 436 -1.33 -7.41 2.57
C SER A 436 -0.62 -6.66 1.45
N GLY A 437 0.66 -6.34 1.61
CA GLY A 437 1.32 -5.33 0.79
C GLY A 437 0.74 -3.93 1.02
N ALA A 438 0.95 -3.05 0.03
CA ALA A 438 0.53 -1.64 0.09
C ALA A 438 -0.97 -1.50 0.25
N TYR A 439 -1.40 -0.61 1.15
CA TYR A 439 -2.80 -0.19 1.19
C TYR A 439 -3.20 0.51 -0.11
N ARG A 440 -4.41 0.19 -0.56
CA ARG A 440 -5.06 0.71 -1.76
C ARG A 440 -6.58 0.60 -1.62
N ILE A 441 -7.33 1.25 -2.50
CA ILE A 441 -8.79 1.21 -2.46
C ILE A 441 -9.29 -0.23 -2.69
N GLY A 442 -9.90 -0.76 -1.63
CA GLY A 442 -10.41 -2.13 -1.52
C GLY A 442 -9.42 -3.18 -1.01
N SER A 443 -8.23 -2.75 -0.59
CA SER A 443 -7.31 -3.55 0.22
C SER A 443 -6.59 -2.65 1.24
N SER A 444 -7.18 -2.54 2.43
CA SER A 444 -6.67 -1.70 3.52
C SER A 444 -6.34 -2.55 4.78
N ILE A 445 -6.46 -1.95 5.97
CA ILE A 445 -6.06 -2.51 7.27
C ILE A 445 -6.77 -3.82 7.64
N GLU A 446 -7.91 -4.12 7.04
CA GLU A 446 -8.65 -5.37 7.23
C GLU A 446 -7.78 -6.63 7.03
N PHE A 447 -6.92 -6.61 6.02
CA PHE A 447 -6.06 -7.74 5.66
C PHE A 447 -4.81 -7.80 6.53
N ASP A 448 -4.34 -6.65 7.01
CA ASP A 448 -3.31 -6.61 8.06
C ASP A 448 -3.84 -7.21 9.37
N TRP A 449 -5.07 -6.84 9.77
CA TRP A 449 -5.72 -7.43 10.94
C TRP A 449 -5.85 -8.95 10.82
N CYS A 450 -6.22 -9.46 9.63
CA CYS A 450 -6.28 -10.89 9.37
C CYS A 450 -4.88 -11.54 9.48
N ALA A 451 -3.86 -10.95 8.87
CA ALA A 451 -2.51 -11.50 8.94
C ALA A 451 -1.95 -11.51 10.38
N VAL A 452 -2.19 -10.45 11.16
CA VAL A 452 -1.80 -10.35 12.58
C VAL A 452 -2.56 -11.35 13.45
N SER A 453 -3.88 -11.49 13.27
CA SER A 453 -4.66 -12.52 13.99
C SER A 453 -4.13 -13.92 13.69
N CYS A 454 -3.80 -14.21 12.42
CA CYS A 454 -3.21 -15.49 12.01
C CYS A 454 -1.89 -15.77 12.73
N ILE A 455 -0.96 -14.81 12.76
CA ILE A 455 0.33 -14.97 13.44
C ILE A 455 0.15 -15.19 14.94
N ARG A 456 -0.71 -14.39 15.58
CA ARG A 456 -0.99 -14.54 17.01
C ARG A 456 -1.58 -15.92 17.33
N ALA A 457 -2.48 -16.42 16.48
CA ALA A 457 -3.03 -17.77 16.61
C ALA A 457 -1.95 -18.85 16.45
N LEU A 458 -1.07 -18.75 15.44
CA LEU A 458 0.06 -19.66 15.26
C LEU A 458 0.95 -19.70 16.51
N ARG A 459 1.31 -18.54 17.05
CA ARG A 459 2.12 -18.39 18.27
C ARG A 459 1.46 -19.05 19.47
N GLN A 460 0.15 -18.85 19.68
CA GLN A 460 -0.60 -19.48 20.77
C GLN A 460 -0.61 -21.02 20.68
N MET A 461 -0.58 -21.56 19.46
CA MET A 461 -0.49 -23.00 19.18
C MET A 461 0.95 -23.53 19.21
N GLY A 462 1.95 -22.68 19.47
CA GLY A 462 3.36 -23.06 19.54
C GLY A 462 4.07 -23.20 18.19
N PHE A 463 3.46 -22.73 17.09
CA PHE A 463 4.11 -22.67 15.79
C PHE A 463 5.06 -21.49 15.73
N GLN A 464 6.23 -21.71 15.14
CA GLN A 464 7.11 -20.63 14.70
C GLN A 464 6.54 -20.00 13.43
N SER A 465 6.61 -18.68 13.33
CA SER A 465 5.96 -17.89 12.29
C SER A 465 6.94 -16.95 11.60
N THR A 466 6.88 -16.93 10.27
CA THR A 466 7.65 -16.02 9.41
C THR A 466 6.71 -15.10 8.67
N MET A 467 6.73 -13.81 8.96
CA MET A 467 5.95 -12.81 8.22
C MET A 467 6.75 -12.28 7.03
N VAL A 468 6.11 -12.17 5.88
CA VAL A 468 6.64 -11.42 4.73
C VAL A 468 5.63 -10.33 4.36
N ASN A 469 6.04 -9.07 4.49
CA ASN A 469 5.23 -7.91 4.10
C ASN A 469 6.14 -6.69 3.89
N TYR A 470 5.65 -5.64 3.23
CA TYR A 470 6.45 -4.45 2.89
C TYR A 470 5.75 -3.11 3.14
N ASN A 471 4.59 -3.12 3.82
CA ASN A 471 3.87 -1.90 4.14
C ASN A 471 4.35 -1.35 5.50
N PRO A 472 4.93 -0.14 5.53
CA PRO A 472 5.52 0.42 6.74
C PRO A 472 4.48 0.90 7.78
N GLU A 473 3.22 1.07 7.38
CA GLU A 473 2.16 1.59 8.24
C GLU A 473 1.57 0.52 9.18
N THR A 474 1.97 -0.75 9.03
CA THR A 474 1.17 -1.88 9.53
C THR A 474 1.74 -2.57 10.75
N VAL A 475 0.85 -3.25 11.49
CA VAL A 475 1.22 -4.02 12.68
C VAL A 475 1.87 -5.34 12.28
N SER A 476 1.50 -5.94 11.14
CA SER A 476 2.20 -7.15 10.66
C SER A 476 3.69 -6.93 10.39
N THR A 477 4.12 -5.69 10.13
CA THR A 477 5.54 -5.35 9.98
C THR A 477 6.16 -4.85 11.28
N ASP A 478 5.53 -5.04 12.44
CA ASP A 478 6.20 -4.93 13.74
C ASP A 478 6.92 -6.24 14.07
N TYR A 479 8.22 -6.14 14.42
CA TYR A 479 9.08 -7.31 14.62
C TYR A 479 8.74 -8.13 15.87
N ASP A 480 7.89 -7.63 16.76
CA ASP A 480 7.43 -8.33 17.97
C ASP A 480 6.19 -9.21 17.72
N GLU A 481 5.54 -9.09 16.56
CA GLU A 481 4.38 -9.90 16.20
C GLU A 481 4.74 -11.32 15.76
N CYS A 482 5.91 -11.56 15.16
CA CYS A 482 6.33 -12.87 14.64
C CYS A 482 7.74 -13.28 15.10
N ASP A 483 8.17 -14.51 14.78
CA ASP A 483 9.50 -15.02 15.14
C ASP A 483 10.58 -14.56 14.14
N SER A 484 10.21 -14.37 12.88
CA SER A 484 11.02 -13.74 11.84
C SER A 484 10.17 -12.84 10.94
N LEU A 485 10.57 -11.58 10.79
CA LEU A 485 9.92 -10.62 9.90
C LEU A 485 10.85 -10.35 8.72
N TYR A 486 10.42 -10.68 7.50
CA TYR A 486 11.06 -10.20 6.28
C TYR A 486 10.31 -8.99 5.74
N PHE A 487 10.96 -7.83 5.76
CA PHE A 487 10.48 -6.63 5.12
C PHE A 487 10.77 -6.69 3.61
N GLU A 488 9.97 -7.48 2.89
CA GLU A 488 10.31 -7.93 1.55
C GLU A 488 9.14 -8.03 0.58
N GLU A 489 9.48 -8.06 -0.71
CA GLU A 489 8.54 -8.14 -1.82
C GLU A 489 7.63 -9.37 -1.74
N LEU A 490 6.34 -9.18 -1.95
CA LEU A 490 5.38 -10.27 -2.19
C LEU A 490 5.42 -10.70 -3.66
N SER A 491 6.55 -11.23 -4.09
CA SER A 491 6.77 -11.72 -5.46
C SER A 491 7.15 -13.20 -5.46
N LYS A 492 6.82 -13.93 -6.53
CA LYS A 492 7.20 -15.34 -6.70
C LYS A 492 8.70 -15.53 -6.44
N GLU A 493 9.54 -14.70 -7.04
CA GLU A 493 10.99 -14.73 -6.86
C GLU A 493 11.41 -14.67 -5.38
N ARG A 494 10.95 -13.65 -4.64
CA ARG A 494 11.40 -13.39 -3.27
C ARG A 494 10.80 -14.37 -2.27
N ILE A 495 9.53 -14.73 -2.44
CA ILE A 495 8.89 -15.75 -1.61
C ILE A 495 9.59 -17.10 -1.77
N LEU A 496 10.00 -17.48 -2.98
CA LEU A 496 10.78 -18.70 -3.18
C LEU A 496 12.18 -18.62 -2.54
N ASP A 497 12.84 -17.47 -2.58
CA ASP A 497 14.14 -17.29 -1.93
C ASP A 497 14.04 -17.48 -0.40
N ILE A 498 13.02 -16.90 0.23
CA ILE A 498 12.79 -17.02 1.68
C ILE A 498 12.33 -18.45 2.03
N TYR A 499 11.36 -19.00 1.30
CA TYR A 499 10.80 -20.33 1.55
C TYR A 499 11.87 -21.42 1.50
N GLN A 500 12.77 -21.33 0.51
CA GLN A 500 13.87 -22.28 0.34
C GLN A 500 14.98 -22.08 1.39
N ARG A 501 15.31 -20.83 1.74
CA ARG A 501 16.28 -20.54 2.81
C ARG A 501 15.81 -21.12 4.12
N ASP A 502 14.59 -20.78 4.52
CA ASP A 502 14.06 -21.10 5.84
C ASP A 502 13.47 -22.50 5.95
N SER A 503 13.43 -23.25 4.84
CA SER A 503 12.79 -24.59 4.80
C SER A 503 11.42 -24.55 5.48
N ALA A 504 10.62 -23.55 5.12
CA ALA A 504 9.33 -23.30 5.74
C ALA A 504 8.41 -24.51 5.54
N GLN A 505 7.62 -24.85 6.56
CA GLN A 505 6.75 -26.03 6.50
C GLN A 505 5.58 -25.86 5.54
N GLY A 506 5.21 -24.60 5.28
CA GLY A 506 4.16 -24.23 4.35
C GLY A 506 3.86 -22.73 4.40
N VAL A 507 3.04 -22.27 3.46
CA VAL A 507 2.69 -20.85 3.27
C VAL A 507 1.19 -20.66 3.43
N ILE A 508 0.81 -19.69 4.27
CA ILE A 508 -0.55 -19.15 4.36
C ILE A 508 -0.64 -17.89 3.52
N LEU A 509 -1.46 -17.94 2.48
CA LEU A 509 -1.68 -16.84 1.52
C LEU A 509 -3.11 -16.27 1.53
N SER A 510 -4.02 -16.89 2.28
CA SER A 510 -5.46 -16.60 2.28
C SER A 510 -5.88 -15.48 3.23
N VAL A 511 -4.95 -14.83 3.94
CA VAL A 511 -5.23 -13.79 4.95
C VAL A 511 -4.77 -12.39 4.54
N GLY A 512 -3.88 -12.27 3.56
CA GLY A 512 -3.30 -11.00 3.11
C GLY A 512 -3.98 -10.39 1.87
N GLY A 513 -5.24 -10.73 1.58
CA GLY A 513 -5.95 -10.18 0.43
C GLY A 513 -5.45 -10.74 -0.91
N GLN A 514 -5.55 -9.96 -1.99
CA GLN A 514 -5.39 -10.47 -3.36
C GLN A 514 -3.96 -10.70 -3.81
N ILE A 515 -3.00 -9.87 -3.38
CA ILE A 515 -1.59 -10.01 -3.78
C ILE A 515 -1.06 -11.42 -3.44
N PRO A 516 -1.14 -11.89 -2.18
CA PRO A 516 -0.71 -13.24 -1.87
C PRO A 516 -1.62 -14.32 -2.47
N ASN A 517 -2.93 -14.08 -2.58
CA ASN A 517 -3.85 -15.06 -3.16
C ASN A 517 -3.53 -15.35 -4.64
N GLY A 518 -3.18 -14.31 -5.41
CA GLY A 518 -2.75 -14.43 -6.81
C GLY A 518 -1.42 -15.15 -6.98
N LEU A 519 -0.61 -15.30 -5.93
CA LEU A 519 0.61 -16.10 -5.95
C LEU A 519 0.35 -17.61 -5.75
N ALA A 520 -0.88 -18.03 -5.43
CA ALA A 520 -1.18 -19.44 -5.16
C ALA A 520 -0.77 -20.38 -6.30
N VAL A 521 -1.21 -20.09 -7.53
CA VAL A 521 -0.88 -20.94 -8.69
C VAL A 521 0.62 -20.90 -9.03
N PRO A 522 1.28 -19.72 -9.14
CA PRO A 522 2.72 -19.67 -9.38
C PRO A 522 3.59 -20.36 -8.33
N LEU A 523 3.20 -20.32 -7.05
CA LEU A 523 3.94 -20.95 -5.95
C LEU A 523 3.70 -22.47 -5.90
N ASP A 524 2.46 -22.93 -6.12
CA ASP A 524 2.13 -24.36 -6.21
C ASP A 524 2.90 -25.03 -7.35
N ALA A 525 2.95 -24.39 -8.52
CA ALA A 525 3.73 -24.86 -9.67
C ALA A 525 5.25 -24.93 -9.39
N ALA A 526 5.74 -24.14 -8.43
CA ALA A 526 7.13 -24.16 -7.98
C ALA A 526 7.39 -25.15 -6.82
N GLY A 527 6.37 -25.89 -6.38
CA GLY A 527 6.46 -26.91 -5.33
C GLY A 527 6.38 -26.37 -3.91
N VAL A 528 5.82 -25.17 -3.72
CA VAL A 528 5.56 -24.61 -2.37
C VAL A 528 4.36 -25.31 -1.74
N ASN A 529 4.48 -25.70 -0.48
CA ASN A 529 3.37 -26.29 0.26
C ASN A 529 2.39 -25.19 0.73
N ILE A 530 1.23 -25.08 0.07
CA ILE A 530 0.19 -24.12 0.45
C ILE A 530 -0.68 -24.71 1.56
N LEU A 531 -0.76 -24.02 2.69
CA LEU A 531 -1.59 -24.40 3.82
C LEU A 531 -3.02 -23.89 3.64
N GLY A 532 -4.00 -24.75 3.92
CA GLY A 532 -5.41 -24.46 3.70
C GLY A 532 -5.90 -24.87 2.31
N THR A 533 -6.76 -24.04 1.73
CA THR A 533 -7.37 -24.31 0.42
C THR A 533 -6.31 -24.32 -0.69
N GLN A 534 -6.33 -25.37 -1.50
CA GLN A 534 -5.30 -25.62 -2.51
C GLN A 534 -5.41 -24.65 -3.71
N ALA A 535 -4.28 -24.35 -4.35
CA ALA A 535 -4.20 -23.39 -5.47
C ALA A 535 -5.20 -23.67 -6.60
N LYS A 536 -5.39 -24.95 -6.96
CA LYS A 536 -6.40 -25.36 -7.94
C LYS A 536 -7.82 -24.92 -7.57
N MET A 537 -8.18 -24.96 -6.29
CA MET A 537 -9.52 -24.58 -5.84
C MET A 537 -9.69 -23.06 -5.76
N ILE A 538 -8.61 -22.34 -5.45
CA ILE A 538 -8.57 -20.88 -5.54
C ILE A 538 -8.78 -20.46 -7.00
N ASP A 539 -8.05 -21.05 -7.94
CA ASP A 539 -8.19 -20.82 -9.38
C ASP A 539 -9.60 -21.15 -9.91
N ASN A 540 -10.22 -22.25 -9.45
CA ASN A 540 -11.60 -22.57 -9.79
C ASN A 540 -12.62 -21.53 -9.31
N ALA A 541 -12.31 -20.76 -8.28
CA ALA A 541 -13.20 -19.74 -7.72
C ALA A 541 -12.96 -18.35 -8.32
N GLU A 542 -11.72 -18.02 -8.66
CA GLU A 542 -11.35 -16.73 -9.27
C GLU A 542 -11.62 -16.70 -10.78
N ASP A 543 -11.43 -17.82 -11.49
CA ASP A 543 -11.75 -17.92 -12.91
C ASP A 543 -13.28 -18.00 -13.10
N ARG A 544 -13.83 -17.00 -13.81
CA ARG A 544 -15.28 -16.85 -13.97
C ARG A 544 -15.94 -18.05 -14.66
N MET A 545 -15.28 -18.63 -15.66
CA MET A 545 -15.84 -19.75 -16.41
C MET A 545 -15.83 -21.02 -15.56
N LYS A 546 -14.69 -21.32 -14.92
CA LYS A 546 -14.57 -22.47 -14.01
C LYS A 546 -15.55 -22.36 -12.85
N PHE A 547 -15.71 -21.17 -12.28
CA PHE A 547 -16.64 -20.92 -11.19
C PHE A 547 -18.08 -21.13 -11.64
N SER A 548 -18.49 -20.54 -12.75
CA SER A 548 -19.86 -20.70 -13.25
C SER A 548 -20.23 -22.15 -13.54
N ASP A 549 -19.38 -22.87 -14.27
CA ASP A 549 -19.63 -24.28 -14.61
C ASP A 549 -19.79 -25.13 -13.34
N MET A 550 -18.97 -24.83 -12.33
CA MET A 550 -19.04 -25.46 -11.01
C MET A 550 -20.34 -25.14 -10.27
N ILE A 551 -20.78 -23.88 -10.28
CA ILE A 551 -22.00 -23.41 -9.60
C ILE A 551 -23.25 -24.04 -10.23
N ASP A 552 -23.29 -24.15 -11.57
CA ASP A 552 -24.35 -24.83 -12.30
C ASP A 552 -24.38 -26.34 -11.99
N GLU A 553 -23.22 -27.00 -11.93
CA GLU A 553 -23.08 -28.42 -11.58
C GLU A 553 -23.72 -28.75 -10.22
N ILE A 554 -23.54 -27.88 -9.22
CA ILE A 554 -24.06 -28.07 -7.85
C ILE A 554 -25.50 -27.55 -7.66
N GLY A 555 -26.11 -27.02 -8.73
CA GLY A 555 -27.46 -26.48 -8.73
C GLY A 555 -27.63 -25.29 -7.79
N VAL A 556 -26.66 -24.38 -7.78
CA VAL A 556 -26.78 -23.05 -7.16
C VAL A 556 -27.08 -22.05 -8.26
N GLN A 557 -28.04 -21.15 -8.03
CA GLN A 557 -28.38 -20.14 -9.04
C GLN A 557 -27.31 -19.06 -9.11
N GLN A 558 -27.10 -18.48 -10.30
CA GLN A 558 -26.22 -17.34 -10.55
C GLN A 558 -26.88 -16.39 -11.56
N PRO A 559 -26.50 -15.10 -11.61
CA PRO A 559 -26.98 -14.20 -12.65
C PRO A 559 -26.62 -14.70 -14.05
N ARG A 560 -27.47 -14.43 -15.04
CA ARG A 560 -27.18 -14.76 -16.44
C ARG A 560 -25.95 -14.00 -16.88
N TRP A 561 -24.95 -14.67 -17.46
CA TRP A 561 -23.70 -14.04 -17.87
C TRP A 561 -23.14 -14.69 -19.14
N ARG A 562 -22.20 -14.00 -19.80
CA ARG A 562 -21.43 -14.55 -20.91
C ARG A 562 -20.08 -13.84 -21.06
N GLU A 563 -19.04 -14.62 -21.35
CA GLU A 563 -17.74 -14.10 -21.80
C GLU A 563 -17.79 -13.81 -23.30
N LEU A 564 -17.38 -12.59 -23.68
CA LEU A 564 -17.60 -12.06 -25.03
C LEU A 564 -16.32 -11.40 -25.53
N LEU A 565 -15.91 -11.80 -26.74
CA LEU A 565 -14.67 -11.35 -27.38
C LEU A 565 -14.88 -10.20 -28.37
N THR A 566 -16.12 -9.96 -28.79
CA THR A 566 -16.44 -8.93 -29.79
C THR A 566 -17.61 -8.08 -29.36
N VAL A 567 -17.59 -6.81 -29.77
CA VAL A 567 -18.68 -5.86 -29.50
C VAL A 567 -20.01 -6.40 -30.03
N ASP A 568 -20.06 -6.96 -31.24
CA ASP A 568 -21.30 -7.52 -31.79
C ASP A 568 -21.89 -8.64 -30.91
N SER A 569 -21.03 -9.54 -30.40
CA SER A 569 -21.47 -10.62 -29.52
C SER A 569 -21.99 -10.10 -28.17
N ALA A 570 -21.42 -8.98 -27.68
CA ALA A 570 -21.88 -8.27 -26.49
C ALA A 570 -23.25 -7.62 -26.68
N MET A 571 -23.46 -6.95 -27.80
CA MET A 571 -24.74 -6.35 -28.16
C MET A 571 -25.85 -7.41 -28.28
N ASP A 572 -25.55 -8.54 -28.95
CA ASP A 572 -26.47 -9.66 -29.10
C ASP A 572 -26.85 -10.30 -27.76
N PHE A 573 -25.93 -10.30 -26.79
CA PHE A 573 -26.21 -10.81 -25.45
C PHE A 573 -27.09 -9.82 -24.67
N ALA A 574 -26.76 -8.53 -24.68
CA ALA A 574 -27.54 -7.49 -24.02
C ALA A 574 -28.98 -7.42 -24.55
N ALA A 575 -29.17 -7.55 -25.87
CA ALA A 575 -30.51 -7.61 -26.48
C ALA A 575 -31.34 -8.82 -26.03
N ARG A 576 -30.70 -9.94 -25.68
CA ARG A 576 -31.36 -11.16 -25.20
C ARG A 576 -31.68 -11.11 -23.71
N VAL A 577 -30.77 -10.58 -22.90
CA VAL A 577 -30.90 -10.53 -21.44
C VAL A 577 -31.77 -9.36 -20.99
N GLY A 578 -31.73 -8.25 -21.72
CA GLY A 578 -32.33 -6.97 -21.36
C GLY A 578 -31.32 -6.06 -20.66
N TYR A 579 -31.47 -4.75 -20.84
CA TYR A 579 -30.75 -3.74 -20.06
C TYR A 579 -31.45 -3.50 -18.71
N PRO A 580 -30.70 -3.04 -17.68
CA PRO A 580 -29.25 -2.80 -17.67
C PRO A 580 -28.39 -4.08 -17.65
N VAL A 581 -27.14 -3.97 -18.12
CA VAL A 581 -26.13 -5.04 -18.05
C VAL A 581 -24.85 -4.55 -17.38
N LEU A 582 -24.16 -5.45 -16.69
CA LEU A 582 -22.91 -5.19 -16.00
C LEU A 582 -21.73 -5.68 -16.85
N VAL A 583 -20.82 -4.77 -17.17
CA VAL A 583 -19.58 -5.03 -17.91
C VAL A 583 -18.44 -5.18 -16.90
N ARG A 584 -17.71 -6.29 -16.96
CA ARG A 584 -16.60 -6.59 -16.07
C ARG A 584 -15.37 -7.08 -16.84
N PRO A 585 -14.19 -6.48 -16.63
CA PRO A 585 -12.94 -7.12 -17.05
C PRO A 585 -12.67 -8.36 -16.19
N SER A 586 -11.90 -9.31 -16.71
CA SER A 586 -11.49 -10.51 -15.96
C SER A 586 -10.30 -10.20 -15.03
N TYR A 587 -10.16 -10.92 -13.90
CA TYR A 587 -9.04 -10.80 -12.95
C TYR A 587 -8.80 -9.41 -12.32
N VAL A 588 -9.86 -8.64 -12.06
CA VAL A 588 -9.77 -7.30 -11.45
C VAL A 588 -10.13 -7.29 -9.96
N LEU A 589 -9.43 -6.44 -9.20
CA LEU A 589 -9.71 -6.17 -7.79
C LEU A 589 -10.69 -5.00 -7.64
N SER A 590 -11.57 -5.05 -6.64
CA SER A 590 -12.39 -3.90 -6.21
C SER A 590 -13.33 -3.36 -7.30
N GLY A 591 -13.68 -4.20 -8.28
CA GLY A 591 -14.47 -3.82 -9.43
C GLY A 591 -13.78 -2.83 -10.38
N ALA A 592 -12.44 -2.82 -10.44
CA ALA A 592 -11.72 -1.90 -11.31
C ALA A 592 -12.20 -2.00 -12.77
N ALA A 593 -12.57 -0.85 -13.35
CA ALA A 593 -13.15 -0.73 -14.69
C ALA A 593 -14.45 -1.51 -14.92
N MET A 594 -15.21 -1.83 -13.86
CA MET A 594 -16.57 -2.33 -13.98
C MET A 594 -17.54 -1.18 -14.26
N ASN A 595 -18.48 -1.39 -15.18
CA ASN A 595 -19.45 -0.39 -15.59
C ASN A 595 -20.85 -0.98 -15.80
N VAL A 596 -21.90 -0.18 -15.54
CA VAL A 596 -23.28 -0.55 -15.84
C VAL A 596 -23.72 0.15 -17.13
N ALA A 597 -24.05 -0.62 -18.15
CA ALA A 597 -24.62 -0.11 -19.38
C ALA A 597 -26.15 -0.20 -19.35
N TRP A 598 -26.83 0.90 -19.63
CA TRP A 598 -28.30 0.99 -19.67
C TRP A 598 -28.86 0.93 -21.08
N ASN A 599 -28.00 1.06 -22.09
CA ASN A 599 -28.36 1.01 -23.50
C ASN A 599 -27.14 0.66 -24.36
N ASP A 600 -27.42 0.46 -25.65
CA ASP A 600 -26.48 0.12 -26.70
C ASP A 600 -25.28 1.07 -26.83
N ASP A 601 -25.51 2.38 -26.69
CA ASP A 601 -24.46 3.38 -26.85
C ASP A 601 -23.51 3.36 -25.64
N GLN A 602 -24.07 3.24 -24.44
CA GLN A 602 -23.27 3.08 -23.22
C GLN A 602 -22.49 1.77 -23.22
N LEU A 603 -23.08 0.66 -23.69
CA LEU A 603 -22.38 -0.62 -23.77
C LEU A 603 -21.15 -0.53 -24.66
N LYS A 604 -21.26 0.10 -25.84
CA LYS A 604 -20.11 0.32 -26.73
C LYS A 604 -19.02 1.16 -26.09
N ALA A 605 -19.40 2.22 -25.37
CA ALA A 605 -18.43 3.05 -24.64
C ALA A 605 -17.69 2.23 -23.57
N CYS A 606 -18.43 1.48 -22.75
CA CYS A 606 -17.85 0.64 -21.69
C CYS A 606 -16.91 -0.43 -22.24
N LEU A 607 -17.25 -1.05 -23.38
CA LEU A 607 -16.41 -2.07 -24.02
C LEU A 607 -15.11 -1.49 -24.59
N THR A 608 -15.17 -0.24 -25.09
CA THR A 608 -13.99 0.45 -25.60
C THR A 608 -13.02 0.75 -24.46
N GLU A 609 -13.53 1.28 -23.35
CA GLU A 609 -12.74 1.55 -22.13
C GLU A 609 -12.16 0.26 -21.51
N ALA A 610 -12.97 -0.79 -21.39
CA ALA A 610 -12.51 -2.07 -20.85
C ALA A 610 -11.40 -2.73 -21.70
N ALA A 611 -11.44 -2.56 -23.03
CA ALA A 611 -10.39 -3.06 -23.93
C ALA A 611 -9.06 -2.30 -23.80
N GLU A 612 -9.09 -1.04 -23.37
CA GLU A 612 -7.87 -0.26 -23.06
C GLU A 612 -7.21 -0.75 -21.76
N VAL A 613 -8.01 -1.19 -20.79
CA VAL A 613 -7.53 -1.68 -19.48
C VAL A 613 -7.00 -3.11 -19.55
N SER A 614 -7.58 -3.95 -20.41
CA SER A 614 -7.24 -5.37 -20.53
C SER A 614 -7.16 -5.79 -22.00
N GLN A 615 -5.98 -5.64 -22.61
CA GLN A 615 -5.75 -6.05 -24.00
C GLN A 615 -5.71 -7.59 -24.17
N ASP A 616 -5.37 -8.33 -23.12
CA ASP A 616 -5.11 -9.77 -23.18
C ASP A 616 -6.28 -10.64 -22.68
N TYR A 617 -7.29 -10.06 -22.02
CA TYR A 617 -8.41 -10.82 -21.44
C TYR A 617 -9.78 -10.41 -21.98
N PRO A 618 -10.67 -11.39 -22.19
CA PRO A 618 -12.04 -11.15 -22.61
C PRO A 618 -12.86 -10.38 -21.58
N VAL A 619 -13.90 -9.68 -22.07
CA VAL A 619 -14.86 -8.94 -21.25
C VAL A 619 -16.04 -9.84 -20.88
N VAL A 620 -16.42 -9.81 -19.61
CA VAL A 620 -17.56 -10.56 -19.08
C VAL A 620 -18.76 -9.62 -18.96
N ILE A 621 -19.89 -10.02 -19.55
CA ILE A 621 -21.16 -9.29 -19.40
C ILE A 621 -22.13 -10.12 -18.59
N SER A 622 -22.77 -9.50 -17.60
CA SER A 622 -23.76 -10.12 -16.72
C SER A 622 -25.05 -9.32 -16.66
N ASP A 623 -26.15 -10.00 -16.37
CA ASP A 623 -27.46 -9.41 -16.07
C ASP A 623 -27.37 -8.53 -14.81
N PHE A 624 -27.80 -7.26 -14.91
CA PHE A 624 -27.83 -6.35 -13.76
C PHE A 624 -29.22 -6.35 -13.12
N ILE A 625 -29.30 -6.86 -11.89
CA ILE A 625 -30.58 -7.14 -11.24
C ILE A 625 -31.02 -5.95 -10.39
N GLU A 626 -31.82 -5.07 -10.97
CA GLU A 626 -32.29 -3.86 -10.30
C GLU A 626 -33.14 -4.14 -9.04
N GLY A 627 -32.98 -3.32 -8.00
CA GLY A 627 -33.78 -3.38 -6.77
C GLY A 627 -33.61 -4.67 -5.98
N ALA A 628 -32.50 -5.37 -6.19
CA ALA A 628 -32.15 -6.57 -5.44
C ALA A 628 -31.31 -6.23 -4.21
N VAL A 629 -31.48 -7.01 -3.15
CA VAL A 629 -30.67 -6.89 -1.93
C VAL A 629 -29.38 -7.66 -2.13
N GLU A 630 -28.25 -7.06 -1.77
CA GLU A 630 -26.96 -7.74 -1.75
C GLU A 630 -26.71 -8.33 -0.35
N ILE A 631 -26.20 -9.55 -0.32
CA ILE A 631 -26.02 -10.36 0.89
C ILE A 631 -24.62 -10.92 0.87
N GLU A 632 -23.93 -10.84 1.99
CA GLU A 632 -22.62 -11.44 2.16
C GLU A 632 -22.64 -12.54 3.22
N MET A 633 -21.86 -13.58 2.97
CA MET A 633 -21.60 -14.65 3.90
C MET A 633 -20.10 -14.78 4.10
N ASP A 634 -19.62 -14.44 5.29
CA ASP A 634 -18.26 -14.75 5.70
C ASP A 634 -18.26 -16.07 6.45
N GLY A 635 -17.35 -16.96 6.09
CA GLY A 635 -17.29 -18.31 6.60
C GLY A 635 -15.86 -18.81 6.82
N VAL A 636 -15.75 -19.80 7.70
CA VAL A 636 -14.54 -20.59 7.89
C VAL A 636 -14.92 -22.04 7.66
N ALA A 637 -14.15 -22.73 6.83
CA ALA A 637 -14.38 -24.12 6.51
C ALA A 637 -13.17 -24.99 6.87
N LYS A 638 -13.43 -26.28 7.07
CA LYS A 638 -12.43 -27.32 7.15
C LYS A 638 -12.91 -28.52 6.35
N ASP A 639 -12.11 -28.96 5.40
CA ASP A 639 -12.38 -30.11 4.53
C ASP A 639 -13.74 -30.00 3.81
N GLY A 640 -14.07 -28.79 3.35
CA GLY A 640 -15.33 -28.51 2.65
C GLY A 640 -16.57 -28.41 3.55
N GLU A 641 -16.42 -28.39 4.87
CA GLU A 641 -17.53 -28.20 5.82
C GLU A 641 -17.37 -26.90 6.61
N LEU A 642 -18.45 -26.11 6.70
CA LEU A 642 -18.45 -24.81 7.40
C LEU A 642 -18.43 -25.00 8.92
N ILE A 643 -17.39 -24.50 9.58
CA ILE A 643 -17.20 -24.53 11.04
C ILE A 643 -17.55 -23.19 11.72
N ALA A 644 -17.45 -22.08 11.00
CA ALA A 644 -17.95 -20.78 11.41
C ALA A 644 -18.60 -20.05 10.23
N ALA A 645 -19.65 -19.26 10.47
CA ALA A 645 -20.26 -18.44 9.44
C ALA A 645 -21.08 -17.28 10.01
N ALA A 646 -21.15 -16.19 9.26
CA ALA A 646 -22.02 -15.05 9.50
C ALA A 646 -22.63 -14.58 8.18
N ILE A 647 -23.94 -14.34 8.17
CA ILE A 647 -24.66 -13.74 7.04
C ILE A 647 -24.92 -12.29 7.41
N HIS A 648 -24.54 -11.35 6.56
CA HIS A 648 -24.81 -9.93 6.73
C HIS A 648 -25.45 -9.34 5.47
N GLU A 649 -26.17 -8.24 5.66
CA GLU A 649 -27.03 -7.61 4.66
C GLU A 649 -26.53 -6.21 4.35
N HIS A 650 -26.52 -5.85 3.07
CA HIS A 650 -26.23 -4.48 2.64
C HIS A 650 -27.48 -3.61 2.81
N ILE A 651 -27.30 -2.34 3.20
CA ILE A 651 -28.37 -1.34 3.19
C ILE A 651 -28.66 -0.90 1.76
N GLU A 652 -27.62 -0.66 0.98
CA GLU A 652 -27.68 -0.31 -0.42
C GLU A 652 -28.09 -1.54 -1.25
N ASN A 653 -28.79 -1.31 -2.36
CA ASN A 653 -29.14 -2.38 -3.30
C ASN A 653 -27.89 -2.84 -4.08
N ALA A 654 -27.96 -4.06 -4.59
CA ALA A 654 -26.95 -4.59 -5.50
C ALA A 654 -26.71 -3.62 -6.67
N GLY A 655 -25.43 -3.30 -6.90
CA GLY A 655 -25.01 -2.25 -7.81
C GLY A 655 -24.16 -1.15 -7.15
N VAL A 656 -24.21 -1.07 -5.82
CA VAL A 656 -23.16 -0.43 -5.01
C VAL A 656 -22.17 -1.52 -4.61
N HIS A 657 -20.88 -1.33 -4.88
CA HIS A 657 -19.86 -2.31 -4.55
C HIS A 657 -19.83 -2.59 -3.04
N SER A 658 -19.64 -3.85 -2.62
CA SER A 658 -19.64 -4.29 -1.22
C SER A 658 -18.77 -3.47 -0.27
N GLY A 659 -17.60 -3.03 -0.73
CA GLY A 659 -16.71 -2.17 0.04
C GLY A 659 -17.29 -0.79 0.36
N ASP A 660 -18.13 -0.26 -0.53
CA ASP A 660 -18.83 1.03 -0.40
C ASP A 660 -20.23 0.87 0.19
N ALA A 661 -20.66 -0.36 0.46
CA ALA A 661 -21.93 -0.63 1.11
C ALA A 661 -21.81 -0.49 2.64
N THR A 662 -22.93 -0.11 3.23
CA THR A 662 -23.19 -0.17 4.66
C THR A 662 -23.67 -1.58 4.99
N LEU A 663 -22.95 -2.29 5.86
CA LEU A 663 -23.24 -3.68 6.22
C LEU A 663 -23.99 -3.74 7.56
N VAL A 664 -24.96 -4.64 7.67
CA VAL A 664 -25.71 -4.89 8.91
C VAL A 664 -25.68 -6.37 9.31
N LEU A 665 -25.33 -6.60 10.58
CA LEU A 665 -25.23 -7.94 11.17
C LEU A 665 -25.96 -7.97 12.54
N PRO A 666 -27.01 -8.80 12.71
CA PRO A 666 -27.58 -9.75 11.76
C PRO A 666 -28.43 -9.06 10.68
N PRO A 667 -28.81 -9.77 9.61
CA PRO A 667 -29.69 -9.23 8.57
C PRO A 667 -31.06 -8.81 9.12
N GLN A 668 -31.52 -7.63 8.74
CA GLN A 668 -32.71 -6.96 9.25
C GLN A 668 -33.95 -7.21 8.37
N SER A 669 -33.80 -7.18 7.04
CA SER A 669 -34.93 -7.32 6.11
C SER A 669 -35.02 -8.70 5.45
N LEU A 670 -33.92 -9.47 5.46
CA LEU A 670 -33.88 -10.79 4.85
C LEU A 670 -34.88 -11.77 5.50
N THR A 671 -35.69 -12.40 4.65
CA THR A 671 -36.65 -13.44 5.06
C THR A 671 -35.94 -14.71 5.51
N ASN A 672 -36.59 -15.52 6.35
CA ASN A 672 -36.05 -16.82 6.75
C ASN A 672 -35.80 -17.75 5.54
N TYR A 673 -36.62 -17.63 4.49
CA TYR A 673 -36.44 -18.38 3.26
C TYR A 673 -35.14 -18.00 2.54
N GLN A 674 -34.89 -16.70 2.35
CA GLN A 674 -33.65 -16.21 1.75
C GLN A 674 -32.43 -16.61 2.59
N LYS A 675 -32.49 -16.45 3.92
CA LYS A 675 -31.44 -16.90 4.84
C LYS A 675 -31.13 -18.39 4.66
N GLN A 676 -32.17 -19.24 4.53
CA GLN A 676 -31.98 -20.67 4.30
C GLN A 676 -31.35 -20.97 2.94
N ARG A 677 -31.77 -20.28 1.88
CA ARG A 677 -31.20 -20.41 0.53
C ARG A 677 -29.72 -20.03 0.50
N VAL A 678 -29.34 -18.95 1.18
CA VAL A 678 -27.93 -18.56 1.36
C VAL A 678 -27.17 -19.68 2.06
N ARG A 679 -27.66 -20.19 3.20
CA ARG A 679 -27.02 -21.31 3.93
C ARG A 679 -26.77 -22.52 3.04
N ASP A 680 -27.80 -22.95 2.31
CA ASP A 680 -27.74 -24.15 1.48
C ASP A 680 -26.78 -23.96 0.30
N ALA A 681 -26.80 -22.79 -0.34
CA ALA A 681 -25.85 -22.46 -1.40
C ALA A 681 -24.41 -22.40 -0.87
N SER A 682 -24.17 -21.72 0.25
CA SER A 682 -22.85 -21.60 0.86
C SER A 682 -22.25 -22.98 1.17
N ARG A 683 -23.02 -23.91 1.76
CA ARG A 683 -22.52 -25.28 2.03
C ARG A 683 -22.11 -26.00 0.76
N LYS A 684 -22.92 -25.93 -0.30
CA LYS A 684 -22.64 -26.59 -1.57
C LYS A 684 -21.35 -26.04 -2.20
N ILE A 685 -21.20 -24.72 -2.21
CA ILE A 685 -20.02 -24.03 -2.77
C ILE A 685 -18.77 -24.41 -2.00
N VAL A 686 -18.79 -24.27 -0.68
CA VAL A 686 -17.67 -24.59 0.22
C VAL A 686 -17.23 -26.04 0.06
N LYS A 687 -18.19 -26.96 -0.01
CA LYS A 687 -17.93 -28.39 -0.21
C LYS A 687 -17.33 -28.68 -1.58
N ARG A 688 -17.84 -28.04 -2.64
CA ARG A 688 -17.38 -28.26 -4.01
C ARG A 688 -15.99 -27.71 -4.28
N LEU A 689 -15.65 -26.62 -3.61
CA LEU A 689 -14.30 -26.03 -3.60
C LEU A 689 -13.37 -26.68 -2.57
N ASN A 690 -13.88 -27.62 -1.76
CA ASN A 690 -13.13 -28.29 -0.68
C ASN A 690 -12.33 -27.31 0.17
N ILE A 691 -13.00 -26.24 0.62
CA ILE A 691 -12.34 -25.11 1.31
C ILE A 691 -11.85 -25.56 2.70
N THR A 692 -10.61 -25.19 3.02
CA THR A 692 -10.02 -25.24 4.36
C THR A 692 -9.38 -23.89 4.67
N GLY A 693 -9.99 -23.11 5.55
CA GLY A 693 -9.60 -21.73 5.85
C GLY A 693 -10.75 -20.73 5.67
N PRO A 694 -10.44 -19.44 5.48
CA PRO A 694 -11.45 -18.39 5.37
C PRO A 694 -12.06 -18.33 3.96
N THR A 695 -13.33 -17.92 3.88
CA THR A 695 -14.03 -17.67 2.62
C THR A 695 -15.10 -16.60 2.78
N ASN A 696 -15.43 -15.92 1.69
CA ASN A 696 -16.54 -15.01 1.57
C ASN A 696 -17.35 -15.33 0.31
N ILE A 697 -18.68 -15.33 0.41
CA ILE A 697 -19.58 -15.56 -0.71
C ILE A 697 -20.59 -14.44 -0.78
N GLN A 698 -20.69 -13.82 -1.95
CA GLN A 698 -21.62 -12.72 -2.22
C GLN A 698 -22.84 -13.25 -2.98
N PHE A 699 -24.02 -12.81 -2.58
CA PHE A 699 -25.29 -13.17 -3.18
C PHE A 699 -26.10 -11.94 -3.50
N VAL A 700 -26.94 -12.05 -4.53
CA VAL A 700 -28.00 -11.11 -4.84
C VAL A 700 -29.36 -11.79 -4.65
N ALA A 701 -30.29 -11.10 -4.01
CA ALA A 701 -31.62 -11.61 -3.72
C ALA A 701 -32.72 -10.69 -4.26
N LYS A 702 -33.63 -11.25 -5.07
CA LYS A 702 -34.81 -10.55 -5.59
C LYS A 702 -36.04 -11.44 -5.49
N GLY A 703 -36.98 -11.06 -4.63
CA GLY A 703 -38.12 -11.92 -4.29
C GLY A 703 -37.65 -13.23 -3.65
N VAL A 704 -37.94 -14.36 -4.30
CA VAL A 704 -37.56 -15.70 -3.84
C VAL A 704 -36.23 -16.20 -4.40
N ASP A 705 -35.69 -15.53 -5.41
CA ASP A 705 -34.45 -15.94 -6.05
C ASP A 705 -33.26 -15.41 -5.23
N VAL A 706 -32.30 -16.31 -4.99
CA VAL A 706 -31.02 -16.02 -4.32
C VAL A 706 -29.94 -16.60 -5.21
N MET A 707 -29.15 -15.71 -5.80
CA MET A 707 -28.15 -16.02 -6.82
C MET A 707 -26.75 -15.68 -6.30
N CYS A 708 -25.79 -16.58 -6.50
CA CYS A 708 -24.39 -16.35 -6.17
C CYS A 708 -23.75 -15.41 -7.20
N ILE A 709 -23.10 -14.35 -6.71
CA ILE A 709 -22.35 -13.40 -7.55
C ILE A 709 -20.93 -13.92 -7.76
N GLU A 710 -20.24 -14.20 -6.64
CA GLU A 710 -18.84 -14.62 -6.57
C GLU A 710 -18.54 -15.34 -5.25
N CYS A 711 -17.42 -16.07 -5.22
CA CYS A 711 -16.88 -16.71 -4.03
C CYS A 711 -15.39 -16.38 -3.92
N ASN A 712 -15.02 -15.67 -2.87
CA ASN A 712 -13.64 -15.37 -2.53
C ASN A 712 -13.11 -16.47 -1.59
N VAL A 713 -12.12 -17.24 -2.04
CA VAL A 713 -11.49 -18.33 -1.26
C VAL A 713 -10.32 -17.79 -0.42
N ARG A 714 -10.63 -16.74 0.33
CA ARG A 714 -9.71 -16.01 1.22
C ARG A 714 -10.52 -15.23 2.25
N ALA A 715 -9.83 -14.62 3.21
CA ALA A 715 -10.41 -13.60 4.06
C ALA A 715 -10.95 -12.45 3.19
N SER A 716 -12.11 -11.92 3.56
CA SER A 716 -12.68 -10.69 3.01
C SER A 716 -12.42 -9.52 3.96
N ARG A 717 -12.72 -8.32 3.49
CA ARG A 717 -12.56 -7.10 4.28
C ARG A 717 -13.49 -7.02 5.49
N SER A 718 -14.60 -7.75 5.48
CA SER A 718 -15.56 -7.77 6.58
C SER A 718 -15.20 -8.72 7.72
N PHE A 719 -14.14 -9.54 7.61
CA PHE A 719 -13.73 -10.46 8.68
C PHE A 719 -13.46 -9.78 10.04
N PRO A 720 -12.78 -8.62 10.11
CA PRO A 720 -12.62 -7.89 11.38
C PRO A 720 -13.97 -7.44 11.96
N PHE A 721 -14.85 -6.87 11.13
CA PHE A 721 -16.20 -6.44 11.53
C PHE A 721 -17.04 -7.62 12.06
N VAL A 722 -17.07 -8.72 11.31
CA VAL A 722 -17.77 -9.95 11.67
C VAL A 722 -17.20 -10.53 12.95
N SER A 723 -15.87 -10.64 13.09
CA SER A 723 -15.25 -11.23 14.27
C SER A 723 -15.55 -10.45 15.54
N LYS A 724 -15.46 -9.11 15.48
CA LYS A 724 -15.77 -8.21 16.60
C LYS A 724 -17.25 -8.26 16.96
N THR A 725 -18.14 -8.20 15.96
CA THR A 725 -19.60 -8.19 16.17
C THR A 725 -20.10 -9.54 16.66
N MET A 726 -19.50 -10.65 16.23
CA MET A 726 -19.91 -11.99 16.66
C MET A 726 -19.22 -12.42 17.96
N GLY A 727 -18.22 -11.67 18.44
CA GLY A 727 -17.42 -12.02 19.62
C GLY A 727 -16.70 -13.37 19.46
N ALA A 728 -16.18 -13.64 18.26
CA ALA A 728 -15.40 -14.82 17.94
C ALA A 728 -14.40 -14.48 16.83
N ASP A 729 -13.13 -14.84 16.99
CA ASP A 729 -12.12 -14.59 15.97
C ASP A 729 -12.23 -15.65 14.86
N PHE A 730 -12.73 -15.24 13.70
CA PHE A 730 -12.87 -16.13 12.53
C PHE A 730 -11.51 -16.49 11.94
N ILE A 731 -10.52 -15.60 12.04
CA ILE A 731 -9.19 -15.86 11.51
C ILE A 731 -8.44 -16.84 12.40
N GLU A 732 -8.57 -16.77 13.72
CA GLU A 732 -8.04 -17.81 14.61
C GLU A 732 -8.60 -19.21 14.24
N ALA A 733 -9.91 -19.29 13.99
CA ALA A 733 -10.55 -20.53 13.57
C ALA A 733 -10.03 -21.03 12.22
N ALA A 734 -9.84 -20.10 11.27
CA ALA A 734 -9.32 -20.40 9.95
C ALA A 734 -7.87 -20.87 10.02
N THR A 735 -7.02 -20.21 10.81
CA THR A 735 -5.63 -20.60 11.03
C THR A 735 -5.54 -21.99 11.63
N ARG A 736 -6.30 -22.28 12.69
CA ARG A 736 -6.39 -23.64 13.26
C ARG A 736 -6.77 -24.68 12.22
N ALA A 737 -7.76 -24.39 11.37
CA ALA A 737 -8.15 -25.28 10.27
C ALA A 737 -7.01 -25.51 9.26
N MET A 738 -6.32 -24.44 8.84
CA MET A 738 -5.22 -24.51 7.87
C MET A 738 -3.99 -25.29 8.39
N VAL A 739 -3.72 -25.26 9.69
CA VAL A 739 -2.64 -26.03 10.33
C VAL A 739 -3.11 -27.34 10.98
N ASN A 740 -4.33 -27.80 10.68
CA ASN A 740 -4.91 -29.04 11.18
C ASN A 740 -5.06 -29.16 12.71
N VAL A 741 -5.19 -28.03 13.41
CA VAL A 741 -5.54 -27.99 14.84
C VAL A 741 -7.06 -28.00 15.03
N SER A 742 -7.53 -28.53 16.16
CA SER A 742 -8.96 -28.58 16.48
C SER A 742 -9.53 -27.19 16.81
N THR A 743 -10.79 -26.99 16.45
CA THR A 743 -11.58 -25.78 16.77
C THR A 743 -12.76 -26.09 17.70
N GLU A 744 -12.85 -27.31 18.23
CA GLU A 744 -13.97 -27.76 19.07
C GLU A 744 -14.08 -27.00 20.41
N ASP A 745 -12.97 -26.50 20.91
CA ASP A 745 -12.87 -25.63 22.09
C ASP A 745 -13.33 -24.20 21.81
N MET A 746 -13.42 -23.80 20.55
CA MET A 746 -13.87 -22.48 20.16
C MET A 746 -15.40 -22.39 20.15
N ASN A 747 -15.94 -21.33 20.75
CA ASN A 747 -17.37 -21.04 20.71
C ASN A 747 -17.78 -20.34 19.40
N LEU A 748 -17.48 -20.96 18.25
CA LEU A 748 -17.71 -20.44 16.89
C LEU A 748 -19.18 -20.35 16.49
N PRO A 749 -19.65 -19.25 15.88
CA PRO A 749 -21.01 -19.18 15.36
C PRO A 749 -21.17 -20.05 14.12
N THR A 750 -22.08 -21.02 14.14
CA THR A 750 -22.40 -21.85 12.96
C THR A 750 -23.66 -21.34 12.27
N LEU A 751 -23.89 -21.77 11.02
CA LEU A 751 -25.11 -21.45 10.28
C LEU A 751 -26.41 -21.92 10.96
N GLU A 752 -26.34 -22.94 11.82
CA GLU A 752 -27.51 -23.67 12.35
C GLU A 752 -27.76 -23.46 13.84
N THR A 753 -26.72 -23.24 14.66
CA THR A 753 -26.84 -23.42 16.12
C THR A 753 -26.55 -22.20 16.97
N ARG A 754 -26.16 -21.06 16.40
CA ARG A 754 -25.73 -19.88 17.19
C ARG A 754 -26.19 -18.56 16.58
N ASN A 755 -27.38 -18.09 16.98
CA ASN A 755 -27.84 -16.71 16.72
C ASN A 755 -26.96 -15.72 17.48
N ARG A 756 -25.86 -15.28 16.87
CA ARG A 756 -25.11 -14.10 17.29
C ARG A 756 -25.23 -13.01 16.20
N PRO A 757 -25.14 -11.72 16.55
CA PRO A 757 -25.23 -11.17 17.91
C PRO A 757 -26.67 -11.24 18.48
N SER A 758 -26.82 -11.12 19.80
CA SER A 758 -28.12 -11.08 20.49
C SER A 758 -28.20 -9.84 21.37
N GLY A 759 -29.30 -9.08 21.27
CA GLY A 759 -29.50 -7.84 22.02
C GLY A 759 -28.80 -6.60 21.46
N TYR A 760 -28.10 -6.71 20.34
CA TYR A 760 -27.49 -5.59 19.61
C TYR A 760 -27.37 -5.92 18.11
N VAL A 761 -27.08 -4.89 17.32
CA VAL A 761 -26.83 -4.95 15.88
C VAL A 761 -25.49 -4.29 15.61
N GLY A 762 -24.63 -4.94 14.83
CA GLY A 762 -23.42 -4.32 14.28
C GLY A 762 -23.75 -3.66 12.94
N VAL A 763 -23.25 -2.44 12.75
CA VAL A 763 -23.36 -1.70 11.49
C VAL A 763 -21.96 -1.21 11.11
N LYS A 764 -21.52 -1.53 9.88
CA LYS A 764 -20.31 -0.97 9.27
C LYS A 764 -20.73 0.06 8.24
N ALA A 765 -20.08 1.23 8.21
CA ALA A 765 -20.33 2.26 7.21
C ALA A 765 -19.03 2.61 6.49
N PRO A 766 -19.02 2.79 5.16
CA PRO A 766 -17.82 3.15 4.41
C PRO A 766 -17.35 4.59 4.73
N MET A 767 -16.04 4.82 4.67
CA MET A 767 -15.42 6.13 4.74
C MET A 767 -14.83 6.54 3.38
N PHE A 768 -15.17 7.73 2.90
CA PHE A 768 -14.75 8.24 1.59
C PHE A 768 -13.82 9.44 1.68
N SER A 769 -12.96 9.61 0.67
CA SER A 769 -11.99 10.70 0.56
C SER A 769 -12.29 11.69 -0.58
N PHE A 770 -13.55 11.82 -1.02
CA PHE A 770 -13.96 12.71 -2.12
C PHE A 770 -13.54 14.18 -1.92
N THR A 771 -13.47 14.65 -0.67
CA THR A 771 -13.01 16.02 -0.36
C THR A 771 -11.54 16.26 -0.69
N ARG A 772 -10.71 15.21 -0.67
CA ARG A 772 -9.29 15.26 -1.06
C ARG A 772 -9.11 15.10 -2.57
N LEU A 773 -9.96 14.31 -3.20
CA LEU A 773 -9.92 14.01 -4.63
C LEU A 773 -10.77 15.01 -5.44
N ARG A 774 -10.31 16.26 -5.50
CA ARG A 774 -11.02 17.34 -6.20
C ARG A 774 -11.34 16.95 -7.64
N GLY A 775 -12.60 17.10 -8.02
CA GLY A 775 -13.12 16.72 -9.33
C GLY A 775 -13.81 15.36 -9.36
N SER A 776 -13.70 14.55 -8.30
CA SER A 776 -14.45 13.29 -8.18
C SER A 776 -15.94 13.56 -8.04
N ASP A 777 -16.77 12.83 -8.75
CA ASP A 777 -18.21 12.78 -8.52
C ASP A 777 -18.50 11.92 -7.26
N PRO A 778 -19.12 12.46 -6.19
CA PRO A 778 -19.40 11.70 -4.96
C PRO A 778 -20.61 10.76 -5.13
N VAL A 779 -20.53 9.87 -6.12
CA VAL A 779 -21.56 8.90 -6.47
C VAL A 779 -21.02 7.49 -6.24
N LEU A 780 -21.88 6.63 -5.71
CA LEU A 780 -21.56 5.21 -5.51
C LEU A 780 -21.90 4.41 -6.76
N GLY A 781 -21.08 3.41 -7.05
CA GLY A 781 -21.26 2.55 -8.21
C GLY A 781 -20.71 1.15 -7.99
N VAL A 782 -20.48 0.44 -9.10
CA VAL A 782 -20.00 -0.94 -9.11
C VAL A 782 -18.49 -1.07 -8.90
N GLU A 783 -17.76 0.04 -9.01
CA GLU A 783 -16.35 0.15 -8.63
C GLU A 783 -16.25 0.76 -7.23
N MET A 784 -15.39 0.19 -6.38
CA MET A 784 -15.18 0.67 -5.01
C MET A 784 -14.37 1.96 -4.98
N ALA A 785 -14.83 2.93 -4.18
CA ALA A 785 -14.22 4.24 -3.97
C ALA A 785 -13.85 4.55 -2.50
N SER A 786 -14.37 3.80 -1.54
CA SER A 786 -14.09 4.02 -0.11
C SER A 786 -12.64 3.70 0.28
N THR A 787 -12.14 4.47 1.23
CA THR A 787 -10.76 4.39 1.77
C THR A 787 -10.71 3.77 3.16
N GLY A 788 -11.86 3.45 3.77
CA GLY A 788 -11.95 2.86 5.11
C GLY A 788 -13.38 2.52 5.50
N GLU A 789 -13.56 2.15 6.77
CA GLU A 789 -14.84 1.69 7.35
C GLU A 789 -15.01 2.01 8.83
#